data_AF-A0A411PFD1-F1
#
_entry.id   AF-A0A411PFD1-F1
#
_cell.length_a   1.000
_cell.length_b   1.000
_cell.length_c   1.000
_cell.angle_alpha   90.00
_cell.angle_beta   90.00
_cell.angle_gamma   90.00
#
_symmetry.space_group_name_H-M   'P 1'
#
loop_
_entity.id
_entity.type
_entity.pdbx_description
1 polymer ?
#
loop_
_entity_poly.entity_id
_entity_poly.type
_entity_poly.pdbx_seq_one_letter_code
_entity_poly.pdbx_strand_id
1 'polypeptide(L)'
;MKALVNSLSQLCLTLLATLALSGQVAASIQFETLAAEHGLSMNTVNDLVTDQSGYLWVATQAGLNRYNGAEIKVYLKNGNSGPSANHISHLYYSKSGRLWLSTLSDGINRYDHKNDAFEHFKDVTDLPQTGIQAISEDNEGNIWFGSDQGIFIFDPKSLNVTSQYKLNQANLSGENISHIYFDDLKRVWVAHENGLQLFDSHAKRFHGFQHPALNQPIHAITQGEDHRLWVANEQDALICVSLLEDQYSNPLVELKQDVLPASLTGFAISDLQQDRQNNLWIAFANAGLGWLSQDRSEFKHLKYEPGNITSLRSTAMTKLWLDEENQLWIGSKGDGLSKTYLNGLVFNTINQYSFDNHNLLDTDIRSIYRDSSNQLWIGTAQGLYLADESADKQITGFSRFEHPDFNPYSFISFIKQDAEGTYWIGTRGEGLYLYDSHNAHIKQYRHNASDPKTIASDYLYSLYFDNQQQAWVTTKDGGLSLFLGQENGFRTWAASSDDSYGLPINEVTNVLQDDANNYWVLTYGGGLIQMTPQGKMTEYSPQTLPQFPSKHLFKAYIIDEKLWISSSDGVFAFDPNSKQVQLLNKDSGLIDNVAYLMLKDNIDQLWIGTSNGLSVYNPKENSYKNYTDIDGLQANEFNFGAGFVDSDNRVYLGGINGFNHILVSALPPIRAPKTPVIDEFLLLSKVQQLGPNNRFSQAGYIGYAKMLNLSHKDALFAFKFHSVHLHHASQISYEYRMQGLHNQWFSDQNSYRAHFTGLAPGQYQFQVRARNINQQYSPTRTLDIYIAPAPWQTWWAYLLYLLAATVIVWLLVSMQLKKFRTKVEMMEKVAKSEQRLQLSLWGSGDEFWDWDLAAKKAIRSNVFLTYPEVEKNLAHTLNTVVHPDDLLEVQSDIEKCLKLGKQDFELTYRGLGLDGSWIWVLNRGKVVERDEQGRPKRITGTIKNIQTLKETEAQLKALNIELEDRVKARTEELQLTRDELIDKEKMATLGGLVASITHEINTPIGISVTAISHLADSVDEFNRKYDAGEVSHEDFQAYQDEVADCTKLVLSNLNRASTLIQSFKKVSVDQSHEDLRDFNLKHYLDEIFVSLKPLLSRTPHSYHYECPEDIVLHSHPGAFYQIISNLINNSIIHGFKQGESGNLSLTFVEHQDGLTMTYQDDGHGMTESVKQQIFTPFFTTKRGKGGSGLGMNILFNLVNQVLKGKVDLITEPEKGAKFVIELPKQIYSSEVHKD
;
A
#
# COMPACT_ATOMS: atom_id res chain seq x y z
N MET A 1 22.34 37.05 -41.19
CA MET A 1 23.64 36.35 -41.08
C MET A 1 23.79 35.66 -39.73
N LYS A 2 23.74 36.34 -38.57
CA LYS A 2 23.74 35.68 -37.23
C LYS A 2 22.62 34.65 -37.03
N ALA A 3 21.40 34.95 -37.48
CA ALA A 3 20.30 33.97 -37.43
C ALA A 3 20.52 32.75 -38.35
N LEU A 4 21.24 32.93 -39.46
CA LEU A 4 21.58 31.87 -40.41
C LEU A 4 22.72 30.98 -39.89
N VAL A 5 23.70 31.60 -39.21
CA VAL A 5 24.80 30.89 -38.54
C VAL A 5 24.28 30.12 -37.32
N ASN A 6 23.35 30.68 -36.54
CA ASN A 6 22.73 29.96 -35.43
C ASN A 6 21.89 28.78 -35.92
N SER A 7 21.11 28.95 -37.00
CA SER A 7 20.32 27.85 -37.58
C SER A 7 21.20 26.78 -38.23
N LEU A 8 22.29 27.15 -38.93
CA LEU A 8 23.29 26.19 -39.42
C LEU A 8 24.04 25.48 -38.29
N SER A 9 24.35 26.17 -37.20
CA SER A 9 24.99 25.56 -36.03
C SER A 9 24.05 24.58 -35.31
N GLN A 10 22.76 24.92 -35.18
CA GLN A 10 21.74 24.01 -34.65
C GLN A 10 21.50 22.83 -35.60
N LEU A 11 21.51 23.05 -36.91
CA LEU A 11 21.39 21.98 -37.90
C LEU A 11 22.60 21.03 -37.85
N CYS A 12 23.82 21.56 -37.71
CA CYS A 12 25.03 20.74 -37.56
C CYS A 12 25.06 20.01 -36.20
N LEU A 13 24.64 20.66 -35.11
CA LEU A 13 24.53 20.03 -33.78
C LEU A 13 23.47 18.92 -33.76
N THR A 14 22.35 19.11 -34.45
CA THR A 14 21.32 18.08 -34.60
C THR A 14 21.78 16.95 -35.53
N LEU A 15 22.48 17.24 -36.63
CA LEU A 15 23.08 16.21 -37.49
C LEU A 15 24.18 15.40 -36.77
N LEU A 16 25.03 16.06 -35.98
CA LEU A 16 26.06 15.40 -35.17
C LEU A 16 25.45 14.56 -34.04
N ALA A 17 24.38 15.03 -33.41
CA ALA A 17 23.62 14.25 -32.43
C ALA A 17 22.98 12.99 -33.07
N THR A 18 22.42 13.11 -34.28
CA THR A 18 21.84 11.95 -34.99
C THR A 18 22.90 10.95 -35.47
N LEU A 19 24.11 11.40 -35.81
CA LEU A 19 25.21 10.50 -36.18
C LEU A 19 25.80 9.78 -34.94
N ALA A 20 25.84 10.44 -33.78
CA ALA A 20 26.32 9.85 -32.53
C ALA A 20 25.37 8.83 -31.88
N LEU A 21 24.09 8.83 -32.28
CA LEU A 21 23.07 7.89 -31.80
C LEU A 21 23.09 6.52 -32.51
N SER A 22 23.88 6.37 -33.59
CA SER A 22 23.83 5.20 -34.48
C SER A 22 24.61 3.95 -34.03
N GLY A 23 25.02 3.85 -32.77
CA GLY A 23 25.78 2.68 -32.29
C GLY A 23 25.75 2.49 -30.77
N GLN A 24 24.65 2.86 -30.13
CA GLN A 24 24.58 3.02 -28.67
C GLN A 24 23.90 1.87 -27.93
N VAL A 25 24.22 0.62 -28.28
CA VAL A 25 23.86 -0.49 -27.40
C VAL A 25 25.12 -1.30 -27.12
N ALA A 26 25.89 -0.89 -26.12
CA ALA A 26 26.72 -1.83 -25.35
C ALA A 26 25.96 -2.38 -24.13
N ALA A 27 24.77 -1.87 -23.84
CA ALA A 27 24.00 -2.17 -22.62
C ALA A 27 23.35 -3.56 -22.63
N SER A 28 23.36 -4.23 -21.48
CA SER A 28 22.43 -5.33 -21.18
C SER A 28 21.01 -4.77 -21.04
N ILE A 29 20.10 -5.20 -21.93
CA ILE A 29 18.69 -4.81 -21.86
C ILE A 29 18.02 -5.59 -20.72
N GLN A 30 17.46 -4.86 -19.76
CA GLN A 30 16.80 -5.44 -18.59
C GLN A 30 15.30 -5.59 -18.81
N PHE A 31 14.73 -6.69 -18.33
CA PHE A 31 13.32 -7.03 -18.42
C PHE A 31 12.72 -7.26 -17.03
N GLU A 32 11.55 -6.65 -16.80
CA GLU A 32 10.68 -6.95 -15.66
C GLU A 32 9.57 -7.92 -16.12
N THR A 33 9.16 -8.87 -15.28
CA THR A 33 8.11 -9.84 -15.64
C THR A 33 6.88 -9.70 -14.76
N LEU A 34 5.69 -9.66 -15.40
CA LEU A 34 4.38 -9.71 -14.77
C LEU A 34 3.69 -11.03 -15.15
N ALA A 35 3.34 -11.83 -14.15
CA ALA A 35 2.72 -13.15 -14.29
C ALA A 35 1.47 -13.27 -13.41
N ALA A 36 0.88 -14.45 -13.32
CA ALA A 36 -0.32 -14.69 -12.51
C ALA A 36 -0.14 -14.35 -11.02
N GLU A 37 1.07 -14.51 -10.48
CA GLU A 37 1.42 -14.08 -9.12
C GLU A 37 1.27 -12.56 -8.90
N HIS A 38 1.30 -11.78 -9.98
CA HIS A 38 1.13 -10.33 -9.98
C HIS A 38 -0.31 -9.90 -10.33
N GLY A 39 -1.25 -10.84 -10.44
CA GLY A 39 -2.67 -10.58 -10.71
C GLY A 39 -3.13 -10.76 -12.16
N LEU A 40 -2.24 -11.20 -13.07
CA LEU A 40 -2.64 -11.59 -14.43
C LEU A 40 -3.53 -12.84 -14.38
N SER A 41 -4.59 -12.90 -15.19
CA SER A 41 -5.51 -14.07 -15.17
C SER A 41 -4.87 -15.39 -15.61
N MET A 42 -3.87 -15.36 -16.49
CA MET A 42 -3.16 -16.53 -16.99
C MET A 42 -1.81 -16.10 -17.58
N ASN A 43 -0.78 -16.95 -17.51
CA ASN A 43 0.56 -16.64 -18.02
C ASN A 43 0.72 -16.80 -19.55
N THR A 44 -0.30 -17.32 -20.26
CA THR A 44 -0.24 -17.37 -21.73
C THR A 44 -0.94 -16.16 -22.30
N VAL A 45 -0.15 -15.25 -22.86
CA VAL A 45 -0.58 -14.00 -23.46
C VAL A 45 -0.77 -14.22 -24.96
N ASN A 46 -1.97 -13.93 -25.46
CA ASN A 46 -2.30 -14.08 -26.88
C ASN A 46 -2.12 -12.77 -27.65
N ASP A 47 -2.50 -11.64 -27.04
CA ASP A 47 -2.45 -10.33 -27.71
C ASP A 47 -2.40 -9.17 -26.72
N LEU A 48 -1.96 -8.00 -27.20
CA LEU A 48 -1.68 -6.80 -26.41
C LEU A 48 -2.09 -5.54 -27.16
N VAL A 49 -2.70 -4.58 -26.46
CA VAL A 49 -2.97 -3.24 -27.01
C VAL A 49 -3.07 -2.20 -25.90
N THR A 50 -2.72 -0.95 -26.18
CA THR A 50 -2.96 0.19 -25.28
C THR A 50 -4.13 1.04 -25.74
N ASP A 51 -4.93 1.52 -24.79
CA ASP A 51 -6.02 2.47 -25.08
C ASP A 51 -5.57 3.94 -25.03
N GLN A 52 -6.44 4.86 -25.48
CA GLN A 52 -6.19 6.32 -25.44
C GLN A 52 -6.07 6.90 -24.02
N SER A 53 -6.55 6.19 -23.00
CA SER A 53 -6.38 6.61 -21.60
C SER A 53 -5.01 6.17 -21.04
N GLY A 54 -4.29 5.29 -21.75
CA GLY A 54 -2.99 4.76 -21.40
C GLY A 54 -3.02 3.40 -20.71
N TYR A 55 -4.17 2.74 -20.58
CA TYR A 55 -4.21 1.40 -19.99
C TYR A 55 -3.67 0.38 -20.99
N LEU A 56 -2.92 -0.60 -20.47
CA LEU A 56 -2.54 -1.79 -21.22
C LEU A 56 -3.63 -2.85 -21.10
N TRP A 57 -4.09 -3.36 -22.23
CA TRP A 57 -5.03 -4.46 -22.33
C TRP A 57 -4.31 -5.74 -22.78
N VAL A 58 -4.58 -6.83 -22.08
CA VAL A 58 -3.87 -8.10 -22.23
C VAL A 58 -4.88 -9.23 -22.42
N ALA A 59 -4.85 -9.83 -23.61
CA ALA A 59 -5.64 -11.02 -23.92
C ALA A 59 -4.90 -12.26 -23.45
N THR A 60 -5.61 -13.12 -22.73
CA THR A 60 -5.07 -14.40 -22.27
C THR A 60 -6.06 -15.54 -22.54
N GLN A 61 -5.60 -16.77 -22.30
CA GLN A 61 -6.45 -17.95 -22.45
C GLN A 61 -7.55 -18.08 -21.37
N ALA A 62 -7.49 -17.30 -20.27
CA ALA A 62 -8.44 -17.39 -19.16
C ALA A 62 -9.12 -16.06 -18.78
N GLY A 63 -8.85 -14.98 -19.49
CA GLY A 63 -9.55 -13.71 -19.29
C GLY A 63 -8.93 -12.54 -20.05
N LEU A 64 -9.64 -11.42 -20.04
CA LEU A 64 -9.13 -10.13 -20.48
C LEU A 64 -8.60 -9.37 -19.27
N ASN A 65 -7.42 -8.76 -19.38
CA ASN A 65 -6.82 -8.01 -18.28
C ASN A 65 -6.61 -6.56 -18.69
N ARG A 66 -6.83 -5.62 -17.78
CA ARG A 66 -6.54 -4.20 -17.94
C ARG A 66 -5.57 -3.76 -16.86
N TYR A 67 -4.41 -3.27 -17.25
CA TYR A 67 -3.34 -2.84 -16.36
C TYR A 67 -3.15 -1.33 -16.44
N ASN A 68 -3.01 -0.67 -15.28
CA ASN A 68 -2.84 0.78 -15.17
C ASN A 68 -1.42 1.22 -14.78
N GLY A 69 -0.48 0.27 -14.67
CA GLY A 69 0.88 0.49 -14.16
C GLY A 69 1.09 0.02 -12.70
N ALA A 70 0.02 -0.12 -11.92
CA ALA A 70 0.09 -0.56 -10.52
C ALA A 70 -0.76 -1.81 -10.25
N GLU A 71 -1.97 -1.86 -10.79
CA GLU A 71 -2.96 -2.90 -10.54
C GLU A 71 -3.50 -3.48 -11.84
N ILE A 72 -3.78 -4.78 -11.82
CA ILE A 72 -4.42 -5.51 -12.91
C ILE A 72 -5.89 -5.73 -12.55
N LYS A 73 -6.80 -5.26 -13.41
CA LYS A 73 -8.23 -5.60 -13.37
C LYS A 73 -8.53 -6.72 -14.35
N VAL A 74 -9.10 -7.81 -13.85
CA VAL A 74 -9.44 -8.99 -14.64
C VAL A 74 -10.94 -8.98 -15.01
N TYR A 75 -11.23 -9.20 -16.28
CA TYR A 75 -12.57 -9.38 -16.82
C TYR A 75 -12.76 -10.84 -17.26
N LEU A 76 -13.63 -11.55 -16.54
CA LEU A 76 -14.05 -12.92 -16.82
C LEU A 76 -15.47 -12.95 -17.38
N LYS A 77 -15.85 -14.03 -18.05
CA LYS A 77 -17.20 -14.26 -18.59
C LYS A 77 -18.26 -14.09 -17.50
N ASN A 78 -19.02 -13.00 -17.58
CA ASN A 78 -20.08 -12.68 -16.63
C ASN A 78 -21.12 -11.73 -17.23
N GLY A 79 -22.02 -12.25 -18.07
CA GLY A 79 -23.03 -11.44 -18.76
C GLY A 79 -22.41 -10.23 -19.47
N ASN A 80 -23.02 -9.05 -19.36
CA ASN A 80 -22.48 -7.81 -19.95
C ASN A 80 -21.33 -7.19 -19.12
N SER A 81 -20.99 -7.73 -17.96
CA SER A 81 -19.86 -7.24 -17.15
C SER A 81 -18.51 -7.86 -17.56
N GLY A 82 -18.54 -8.79 -18.53
CA GLY A 82 -17.35 -9.44 -19.05
C GLY A 82 -17.48 -9.89 -20.51
N PRO A 83 -16.40 -10.43 -21.09
CA PRO A 83 -16.42 -10.96 -22.45
C PRO A 83 -17.35 -12.18 -22.57
N SER A 84 -17.78 -12.50 -23.79
CA SER A 84 -18.63 -13.67 -24.06
C SER A 84 -17.96 -15.01 -23.71
N ALA A 85 -16.63 -15.09 -23.74
CA ALA A 85 -15.82 -16.22 -23.27
C ALA A 85 -14.48 -15.75 -22.69
N ASN A 86 -13.85 -16.63 -21.90
CA ASN A 86 -12.60 -16.33 -21.18
C ASN A 86 -11.35 -16.40 -22.07
N HIS A 87 -11.35 -17.26 -23.10
CA HIS A 87 -10.22 -17.38 -24.01
C HIS A 87 -10.27 -16.26 -25.05
N ILE A 88 -9.50 -15.21 -24.83
CA ILE A 88 -9.42 -14.04 -25.72
C ILE A 88 -8.29 -14.26 -26.72
N SER A 89 -8.60 -14.24 -28.02
CA SER A 89 -7.64 -14.52 -29.09
C SER A 89 -6.94 -13.27 -29.60
N HIS A 90 -7.70 -12.21 -29.91
CA HIS A 90 -7.15 -10.96 -30.47
C HIS A 90 -7.79 -9.73 -29.85
N LEU A 91 -7.02 -8.65 -29.79
CA LEU A 91 -7.43 -7.32 -29.33
C LEU A 91 -7.20 -6.31 -30.46
N TYR A 92 -8.10 -5.33 -30.52
CA TYR A 92 -7.91 -4.19 -31.41
C TYR A 92 -8.53 -2.94 -30.79
N TYR A 93 -7.71 -1.90 -30.58
CA TYR A 93 -8.20 -0.62 -30.10
C TYR A 93 -8.44 0.32 -31.28
N SER A 94 -9.72 0.60 -31.55
CA SER A 94 -10.15 1.43 -32.67
C SER A 94 -9.78 2.90 -32.46
N LYS A 95 -9.49 3.60 -33.57
CA LYS A 95 -9.29 5.06 -33.64
C LYS A 95 -10.50 5.83 -33.07
N SER A 96 -11.69 5.23 -33.11
CA SER A 96 -12.92 5.74 -32.49
C SER A 96 -12.96 5.67 -30.95
N GLY A 97 -11.92 5.12 -30.30
CA GLY A 97 -11.81 5.01 -28.85
C GLY A 97 -12.50 3.78 -28.26
N ARG A 98 -12.66 2.70 -29.04
CA ARG A 98 -13.36 1.48 -28.63
C ARG A 98 -12.46 0.27 -28.73
N LEU A 99 -12.44 -0.55 -27.68
CA LEU A 99 -11.73 -1.83 -27.68
C LEU A 99 -12.63 -2.93 -28.26
N TRP A 100 -12.15 -3.55 -29.33
CA TRP A 100 -12.70 -4.76 -29.93
C TRP A 100 -11.87 -5.95 -29.51
N LEU A 101 -12.52 -7.09 -29.29
CA LEU A 101 -11.83 -8.33 -29.00
C LEU A 101 -12.57 -9.53 -29.59
N SER A 102 -11.82 -10.53 -30.02
CA SER A 102 -12.35 -11.82 -30.43
C SER A 102 -12.12 -12.86 -29.33
N THR A 103 -13.05 -13.79 -29.21
CA THR A 103 -12.89 -14.96 -28.37
C THR A 103 -12.73 -16.19 -29.25
N LEU A 104 -12.03 -17.21 -28.76
CA LEU A 104 -11.77 -18.42 -29.53
C LEU A 104 -13.06 -19.16 -29.95
N SER A 105 -14.11 -19.09 -29.13
CA SER A 105 -15.31 -19.95 -29.27
C SER A 105 -16.65 -19.20 -29.35
N ASP A 106 -16.70 -17.91 -29.01
CA ASP A 106 -17.97 -17.23 -28.69
C ASP A 106 -18.06 -15.83 -29.33
N GLY A 107 -17.30 -15.61 -30.42
CA GLY A 107 -17.43 -14.48 -31.32
C GLY A 107 -16.72 -13.18 -30.91
N ILE A 108 -17.18 -12.09 -31.52
CA ILE A 108 -16.64 -10.73 -31.40
C ILE A 108 -17.35 -9.97 -30.27
N ASN A 109 -16.57 -9.20 -29.51
CA ASN A 109 -17.07 -8.37 -28.42
C ASN A 109 -16.51 -6.95 -28.56
N ARG A 110 -17.22 -5.99 -27.98
CA ARG A 110 -16.79 -4.59 -27.88
C ARG A 110 -16.93 -4.13 -26.44
N TYR A 111 -15.85 -3.56 -25.89
CA TYR A 111 -15.87 -2.95 -24.57
C TYR A 111 -16.33 -1.49 -24.64
N ASP A 112 -17.34 -1.17 -23.85
CA ASP A 112 -17.85 0.18 -23.63
C ASP A 112 -17.25 0.76 -22.34
N HIS A 113 -16.24 1.62 -22.51
CA HIS A 113 -15.53 2.27 -21.42
C HIS A 113 -16.42 3.21 -20.58
N LYS A 114 -17.57 3.69 -21.09
CA LYS A 114 -18.45 4.62 -20.34
C LYS A 114 -19.26 3.92 -19.26
N ASN A 115 -19.58 2.66 -19.49
CA ASN A 115 -20.41 1.83 -18.62
C ASN A 115 -19.62 0.67 -18.00
N ASP A 116 -18.34 0.52 -18.33
CA ASP A 116 -17.49 -0.60 -17.92
C ASP A 116 -18.16 -1.95 -18.23
N ALA A 117 -18.67 -2.08 -19.46
CA ALA A 117 -19.49 -3.21 -19.90
C ALA A 117 -19.08 -3.70 -21.29
N PHE A 118 -19.57 -4.88 -21.68
CA PHE A 118 -19.28 -5.54 -22.95
C PHE A 118 -20.56 -5.74 -23.76
N GLU A 119 -20.48 -5.41 -25.03
CA GLU A 119 -21.46 -5.74 -26.06
C GLU A 119 -20.99 -6.97 -26.83
N HIS A 120 -21.86 -7.96 -27.01
CA HIS A 120 -21.56 -9.23 -27.68
C HIS A 120 -22.28 -9.29 -29.03
N PHE A 121 -21.56 -9.59 -30.12
CA PHE A 121 -22.09 -9.53 -31.50
C PHE A 121 -22.50 -10.92 -32.03
N LYS A 122 -23.18 -11.72 -31.19
CA LYS A 122 -23.54 -13.11 -31.52
C LYS A 122 -24.68 -13.23 -32.54
N ASP A 123 -25.59 -12.27 -32.54
CA ASP A 123 -26.82 -12.32 -33.34
C ASP A 123 -26.74 -11.51 -34.65
N VAL A 124 -25.58 -10.94 -34.96
CA VAL A 124 -25.40 -10.18 -36.21
C VAL A 124 -25.32 -11.15 -37.38
N THR A 125 -26.30 -11.06 -38.27
CA THR A 125 -26.34 -11.87 -39.49
C THR A 125 -25.14 -11.55 -40.38
N ASP A 126 -24.56 -12.58 -41.00
CA ASP A 126 -23.36 -12.50 -41.86
C ASP A 126 -22.03 -12.19 -41.16
N LEU A 127 -21.98 -12.07 -39.82
CA LEU A 127 -20.73 -11.92 -39.08
C LEU A 127 -20.21 -13.29 -38.58
N PRO A 128 -18.93 -13.64 -38.82
CA PRO A 128 -18.36 -14.89 -38.34
C PRO A 128 -18.32 -14.96 -36.81
N GLN A 129 -18.72 -16.10 -36.26
CA GLN A 129 -18.80 -16.34 -34.81
C GLN A 129 -17.55 -17.04 -34.24
N THR A 130 -16.72 -17.63 -35.10
CA THR A 130 -15.49 -18.33 -34.73
C THR A 130 -14.43 -18.06 -35.80
N GLY A 131 -13.18 -18.43 -35.50
CA GLY A 131 -12.10 -18.39 -36.50
C GLY A 131 -11.61 -16.99 -36.87
N ILE A 132 -11.89 -15.97 -36.05
CA ILE A 132 -11.34 -14.63 -36.25
C ILE A 132 -9.84 -14.65 -35.92
N GLN A 133 -9.00 -14.29 -36.89
CA GLN A 133 -7.54 -14.24 -36.77
C GLN A 133 -6.99 -12.81 -36.87
N ALA A 134 -7.74 -11.90 -37.49
CA ALA A 134 -7.32 -10.52 -37.69
C ALA A 134 -8.46 -9.54 -37.46
N ILE A 135 -8.15 -8.42 -36.81
CA ILE A 135 -9.06 -7.29 -36.61
C ILE A 135 -8.32 -6.01 -36.97
N SER A 136 -8.90 -5.17 -37.82
CA SER A 136 -8.31 -3.87 -38.18
C SER A 136 -9.41 -2.85 -38.53
N GLU A 137 -9.07 -1.56 -38.67
CA GLU A 137 -10.01 -0.49 -39.02
C GLU A 137 -9.54 0.27 -40.27
N ASP A 138 -10.49 0.57 -41.16
CA ASP A 138 -10.24 1.44 -42.30
C ASP A 138 -10.35 2.93 -41.98
N ASN A 139 -10.10 3.79 -42.97
CA ASN A 139 -10.17 5.25 -42.78
C ASN A 139 -11.59 5.81 -42.70
N GLU A 140 -12.62 5.01 -43.00
CA GLU A 140 -14.03 5.39 -42.87
C GLU A 140 -14.60 5.01 -41.48
N GLY A 141 -13.83 4.21 -40.72
CA GLY A 141 -14.18 3.71 -39.40
C GLY A 141 -14.90 2.36 -39.42
N ASN A 142 -14.89 1.64 -40.56
CA ASN A 142 -15.39 0.26 -40.60
C ASN A 142 -14.33 -0.69 -40.05
N ILE A 143 -14.79 -1.74 -39.37
CA ILE A 143 -13.94 -2.77 -38.79
C ILE A 143 -13.86 -3.96 -39.76
N TRP A 144 -12.64 -4.35 -40.09
CA TRP A 144 -12.32 -5.48 -40.95
C TRP A 144 -11.98 -6.68 -40.08
N PHE A 145 -12.73 -7.76 -40.24
CA PHE A 145 -12.49 -9.05 -39.61
C PHE A 145 -11.98 -10.03 -40.64
N GLY A 146 -10.79 -10.59 -40.40
CA GLY A 146 -10.24 -11.71 -41.16
C GLY A 146 -10.54 -13.02 -40.44
N SER A 147 -11.09 -14.00 -41.16
CA SER A 147 -11.36 -15.33 -40.64
C SER A 147 -11.03 -16.43 -41.66
N ASP A 148 -11.20 -17.68 -41.22
CA ASP A 148 -11.22 -18.89 -42.05
C ASP A 148 -12.34 -18.93 -43.11
N GLN A 149 -13.26 -17.96 -43.10
CA GLN A 149 -14.34 -17.80 -44.08
C GLN A 149 -14.08 -16.66 -45.08
N GLY A 150 -13.07 -15.82 -44.83
CA GLY A 150 -12.71 -14.67 -45.65
C GLY A 150 -12.69 -13.37 -44.85
N ILE A 151 -13.00 -12.25 -45.53
CA ILE A 151 -12.95 -10.91 -44.95
C ILE A 151 -14.36 -10.35 -44.82
N PHE A 152 -14.67 -9.80 -43.65
CA PHE A 152 -15.95 -9.18 -43.33
C PHE A 152 -15.73 -7.74 -42.91
N ILE A 153 -16.38 -6.81 -43.60
CA ILE A 153 -16.31 -5.37 -43.30
C ILE A 153 -17.58 -4.99 -42.56
N PHE A 154 -17.42 -4.55 -41.31
CA PHE A 154 -18.49 -4.24 -40.39
C PHE A 154 -18.54 -2.74 -40.11
N ASP A 155 -19.70 -2.11 -40.33
CA ASP A 155 -19.92 -0.72 -39.93
C ASP A 155 -20.43 -0.67 -38.48
N PRO A 156 -19.64 -0.13 -37.53
CA PRO A 156 -20.03 -0.07 -36.13
C PRO A 156 -21.15 0.93 -35.83
N LYS A 157 -21.55 1.77 -36.80
CA LYS A 157 -22.68 2.71 -36.66
C LYS A 157 -24.00 2.07 -37.06
N SER A 158 -24.06 1.42 -38.22
CA SER A 158 -25.27 0.73 -38.68
C SER A 158 -25.44 -0.68 -38.11
N LEU A 159 -24.40 -1.23 -37.46
CA LEU A 159 -24.34 -2.60 -36.92
C LEU A 159 -24.55 -3.69 -37.97
N ASN A 160 -24.16 -3.43 -39.22
CA ASN A 160 -24.30 -4.35 -40.34
C ASN A 160 -22.97 -4.60 -41.04
N VAL A 161 -22.86 -5.78 -41.65
CA VAL A 161 -21.77 -6.10 -42.58
C VAL A 161 -22.01 -5.36 -43.90
N THR A 162 -21.15 -4.42 -44.24
CA THR A 162 -21.26 -3.59 -45.44
C THR A 162 -20.74 -4.31 -46.69
N SER A 163 -19.77 -5.20 -46.52
CA SER A 163 -19.17 -6.00 -47.59
C SER A 163 -18.54 -7.27 -47.02
N GLN A 164 -18.60 -8.35 -47.81
CA GLN A 164 -17.95 -9.62 -47.49
C GLN A 164 -17.18 -10.12 -48.71
N TYR A 165 -15.97 -10.61 -48.50
CA TYR A 165 -15.15 -11.24 -49.52
C TYR A 165 -14.83 -12.65 -49.06
N LYS A 166 -15.54 -13.63 -49.61
CA LYS A 166 -15.28 -15.04 -49.32
C LYS A 166 -13.99 -15.49 -49.99
N LEU A 167 -13.32 -16.44 -49.37
CA LEU A 167 -12.14 -17.09 -49.95
C LEU A 167 -12.48 -17.69 -51.32
N ASN A 168 -11.53 -17.62 -52.24
CA ASN A 168 -11.66 -18.00 -53.65
C ASN A 168 -12.66 -17.16 -54.47
N GLN A 169 -13.13 -16.02 -53.93
CA GLN A 169 -13.89 -15.01 -54.66
C GLN A 169 -13.11 -13.70 -54.75
N ALA A 170 -13.39 -12.88 -55.75
CA ALA A 170 -12.74 -11.57 -55.96
C ALA A 170 -11.19 -11.60 -56.02
N ASN A 171 -10.59 -12.73 -56.41
CA ASN A 171 -9.15 -13.04 -56.37
C ASN A 171 -8.53 -13.18 -54.96
N LEU A 172 -9.34 -13.18 -53.90
CA LEU A 172 -8.86 -13.49 -52.55
C LEU A 172 -8.50 -14.98 -52.48
N SER A 173 -7.21 -15.28 -52.40
CA SER A 173 -6.70 -16.66 -52.41
C SER A 173 -6.41 -17.15 -50.99
N GLY A 174 -6.41 -18.46 -50.76
CA GLY A 174 -6.06 -19.08 -49.46
C GLY A 174 -7.24 -19.73 -48.73
N GLU A 175 -6.93 -20.42 -47.62
CA GLU A 175 -7.91 -21.09 -46.76
C GLU A 175 -8.16 -20.32 -45.44
N ASN A 176 -7.29 -19.37 -45.09
CA ASN A 176 -7.42 -18.55 -43.89
C ASN A 176 -6.74 -17.18 -44.06
N ILE A 177 -7.32 -16.13 -43.47
CA ILE A 177 -6.76 -14.78 -43.42
C ILE A 177 -6.01 -14.60 -42.11
N SER A 178 -4.68 -14.50 -42.15
CA SER A 178 -3.86 -14.38 -40.93
C SER A 178 -3.72 -12.93 -40.44
N HIS A 179 -3.55 -11.97 -41.35
CA HIS A 179 -3.39 -10.55 -41.00
C HIS A 179 -4.09 -9.64 -41.99
N ILE A 180 -4.61 -8.52 -41.47
CA ILE A 180 -5.09 -7.39 -42.27
C ILE A 180 -4.36 -6.16 -41.73
N TYR A 181 -3.59 -5.50 -42.58
CA TYR A 181 -2.75 -4.38 -42.20
C TYR A 181 -3.05 -3.15 -43.08
N PHE A 182 -3.22 -1.99 -42.45
CA PHE A 182 -3.42 -0.72 -43.14
C PHE A 182 -2.15 0.11 -43.00
N ASP A 183 -1.56 0.47 -44.14
CA ASP A 183 -0.37 1.32 -44.13
C ASP A 183 -0.71 2.82 -44.08
N ASP A 184 0.32 3.65 -43.88
CA ASP A 184 0.18 5.11 -43.83
C ASP A 184 -0.34 5.72 -45.14
N LEU A 185 -0.14 5.02 -46.27
CA LEU A 185 -0.63 5.42 -47.59
C LEU A 185 -2.07 4.95 -47.84
N LYS A 186 -2.76 4.49 -46.79
CA LYS A 186 -4.17 4.06 -46.79
C LYS A 186 -4.45 2.83 -47.66
N ARG A 187 -3.43 2.04 -47.96
CA ARG A 187 -3.58 0.77 -48.69
C ARG A 187 -3.81 -0.36 -47.69
N VAL A 188 -4.50 -1.40 -48.16
CA VAL A 188 -4.86 -2.54 -47.31
C VAL A 188 -4.09 -3.76 -47.79
N TRP A 189 -3.26 -4.29 -46.90
CA TRP A 189 -2.47 -5.49 -47.08
C TRP A 189 -3.16 -6.64 -46.38
N VAL A 190 -3.32 -7.76 -47.09
CA VAL A 190 -4.00 -8.94 -46.59
C VAL A 190 -3.07 -10.11 -46.71
N ALA A 191 -2.71 -10.69 -45.56
CA ALA A 191 -1.98 -11.94 -45.49
C ALA A 191 -2.95 -13.12 -45.43
N HIS A 192 -2.62 -14.15 -46.19
CA HIS A 192 -3.30 -15.45 -46.17
C HIS A 192 -2.25 -16.56 -46.21
N GLU A 193 -2.67 -17.81 -46.05
CA GLU A 193 -1.77 -18.99 -45.99
C GLU A 193 -0.88 -19.18 -47.23
N ASN A 194 -1.18 -18.54 -48.35
CA ASN A 194 -0.41 -18.68 -49.59
C ASN A 194 0.39 -17.42 -49.96
N GLY A 195 0.38 -16.38 -49.13
CA GLY A 195 1.09 -15.14 -49.43
C GLY A 195 0.43 -13.86 -48.94
N LEU A 196 1.00 -12.75 -49.41
CA LEU A 196 0.53 -11.39 -49.20
C LEU A 196 -0.16 -10.86 -50.46
N GLN A 197 -1.29 -10.20 -50.28
CA GLN A 197 -2.02 -9.53 -51.36
C GLN A 197 -2.33 -8.07 -50.97
N LEU A 198 -2.41 -7.21 -51.99
CA LEU A 198 -2.85 -5.82 -51.85
C LEU A 198 -4.30 -5.69 -52.31
N PHE A 199 -5.16 -5.08 -51.50
CA PHE A 199 -6.54 -4.81 -51.89
C PHE A 199 -6.64 -3.51 -52.69
N ASP A 200 -7.22 -3.61 -53.89
CA ASP A 200 -7.56 -2.47 -54.73
C ASP A 200 -8.99 -2.03 -54.43
N SER A 201 -9.11 -0.87 -53.78
CA SER A 201 -10.41 -0.29 -53.38
C SER A 201 -11.27 0.14 -54.58
N HIS A 202 -10.68 0.45 -55.73
CA HIS A 202 -11.40 0.87 -56.94
C HIS A 202 -11.95 -0.36 -57.68
N ALA A 203 -11.11 -1.37 -57.89
CA ALA A 203 -11.49 -2.60 -58.57
C ALA A 203 -12.27 -3.57 -57.66
N LYS A 204 -12.19 -3.40 -56.33
CA LYS A 204 -12.68 -4.33 -55.31
C LYS A 204 -12.12 -5.75 -55.52
N ARG A 205 -10.82 -5.85 -55.79
CA ARG A 205 -10.10 -7.11 -56.05
C ARG A 205 -8.77 -7.12 -55.32
N PHE A 206 -8.25 -8.33 -55.10
CA PHE A 206 -6.95 -8.54 -54.47
C PHE A 206 -5.87 -8.82 -55.53
N HIS A 207 -4.74 -8.14 -55.42
CA HIS A 207 -3.58 -8.29 -56.29
C HIS A 207 -2.43 -8.95 -55.52
N GLY A 208 -1.98 -10.10 -55.99
CA GLY A 208 -0.80 -10.78 -55.44
C GLY A 208 0.51 -10.25 -56.02
N PHE A 209 1.61 -10.52 -55.33
CA PHE A 209 2.95 -10.15 -55.76
C PHE A 209 3.61 -11.30 -56.54
N GLN A 210 4.51 -10.97 -57.48
CA GLN A 210 5.27 -11.98 -58.23
C GLN A 210 6.48 -12.51 -57.45
N HIS A 211 6.84 -11.89 -56.32
CA HIS A 211 8.05 -12.24 -55.59
C HIS A 211 7.85 -13.52 -54.74
N PRO A 212 8.71 -14.56 -54.88
CA PRO A 212 8.54 -15.83 -54.19
C PRO A 212 8.42 -15.71 -52.67
N ALA A 213 9.21 -14.82 -52.05
CA ALA A 213 9.23 -14.66 -50.59
C ALA A 213 7.93 -14.04 -50.01
N LEU A 214 7.14 -13.34 -50.84
CA LEU A 214 5.82 -12.81 -50.47
C LEU A 214 4.68 -13.78 -50.82
N ASN A 215 4.98 -14.89 -51.50
CA ASN A 215 4.05 -15.98 -51.84
C ASN A 215 4.27 -17.18 -50.90
N GLN A 216 4.44 -16.89 -49.62
CA GLN A 216 4.59 -17.84 -48.51
C GLN A 216 3.68 -17.36 -47.36
N PRO A 217 3.27 -18.22 -46.42
CA PRO A 217 2.50 -17.76 -45.27
C PRO A 217 3.24 -16.65 -44.53
N ILE A 218 2.51 -15.60 -44.18
CA ILE A 218 3.03 -14.44 -43.45
C ILE A 218 2.58 -14.54 -42.01
N HIS A 219 3.54 -14.43 -41.08
CA HIS A 219 3.34 -14.54 -39.64
C HIS A 219 3.31 -13.20 -38.91
N ALA A 220 3.96 -12.19 -39.47
CA ALA A 220 4.00 -10.87 -38.86
C ALA A 220 4.21 -9.79 -39.92
N ILE A 221 3.55 -8.66 -39.72
CA ILE A 221 3.65 -7.47 -40.55
C ILE A 221 3.69 -6.26 -39.62
N THR A 222 4.65 -5.35 -39.84
CA THR A 222 4.73 -4.07 -39.14
C THR A 222 5.27 -3.00 -40.07
N GLN A 223 5.00 -1.72 -39.77
CA GLN A 223 5.50 -0.60 -40.56
C GLN A 223 6.20 0.42 -39.65
N GLY A 224 7.30 0.97 -40.16
CA GLY A 224 8.02 2.07 -39.54
C GLY A 224 7.61 3.46 -39.98
N GLU A 225 8.11 4.45 -39.25
CA GLU A 225 7.99 5.86 -39.62
C GLU A 225 8.77 6.20 -40.91
N ASP A 226 9.69 5.34 -41.34
CA ASP A 226 10.44 5.46 -42.60
C ASP A 226 9.64 4.99 -43.84
N HIS A 227 8.33 4.75 -43.68
CA HIS A 227 7.43 4.21 -44.69
C HIS A 227 7.89 2.87 -45.28
N ARG A 228 8.63 2.07 -44.51
CA ARG A 228 8.97 0.70 -44.90
C ARG A 228 8.07 -0.28 -44.18
N LEU A 229 7.61 -1.28 -44.93
CA LEU A 229 6.82 -2.38 -44.41
C LEU A 229 7.76 -3.57 -44.20
N TRP A 230 7.78 -4.08 -42.98
CA TRP A 230 8.51 -5.28 -42.60
C TRP A 230 7.55 -6.47 -42.58
N VAL A 231 7.97 -7.54 -43.23
CA VAL A 231 7.17 -8.75 -43.41
C VAL A 231 8.01 -9.96 -43.04
N ALA A 232 7.49 -10.82 -42.15
CA ALA A 232 8.09 -12.10 -41.81
C ALA A 232 7.27 -13.25 -42.39
N ASN A 233 7.94 -14.17 -43.08
CA ASN A 233 7.32 -15.36 -43.68
C ASN A 233 7.67 -16.68 -42.95
N GLU A 234 7.03 -17.78 -43.34
CA GLU A 234 7.22 -19.13 -42.76
C GLU A 234 8.64 -19.71 -42.94
N GLN A 235 9.39 -19.27 -43.96
CA GLN A 235 10.78 -19.70 -44.18
C GLN A 235 11.81 -18.79 -43.46
N ASP A 236 11.35 -18.06 -42.44
CA ASP A 236 12.15 -17.16 -41.60
C ASP A 236 12.87 -16.05 -42.38
N ALA A 237 12.36 -15.68 -43.55
CA ALA A 237 12.85 -14.52 -44.28
C ALA A 237 12.20 -13.25 -43.73
N LEU A 238 13.04 -12.38 -43.16
CA LEU A 238 12.67 -11.00 -42.89
C LEU A 238 12.81 -10.19 -44.17
N ILE A 239 11.70 -9.62 -44.63
CA ILE A 239 11.61 -8.89 -45.89
C ILE A 239 11.28 -7.44 -45.59
N CYS A 240 12.11 -6.54 -46.08
CA CYS A 240 11.85 -5.11 -46.08
C CYS A 240 11.27 -4.70 -47.43
N VAL A 241 10.05 -4.16 -47.40
CA VAL A 241 9.28 -3.67 -48.56
C VAL A 241 9.32 -2.14 -48.50
N SER A 242 10.07 -1.49 -49.39
CA SER A 242 10.03 -0.04 -49.50
C SER A 242 8.78 0.41 -50.25
N LEU A 243 8.05 1.36 -49.68
CA LEU A 243 6.82 1.91 -50.26
C LEU A 243 7.16 3.22 -50.98
N LEU A 244 7.65 3.15 -52.22
CA LEU A 244 7.88 4.36 -53.03
C LEU A 244 6.56 4.86 -53.65
N GLU A 245 6.31 6.18 -53.61
CA GLU A 245 5.34 6.82 -54.49
C GLU A 245 5.93 6.85 -55.92
N ASP A 246 5.37 6.07 -56.84
CA ASP A 246 5.59 6.32 -58.27
C ASP A 246 4.40 7.13 -58.81
N GLN A 247 4.70 8.15 -59.63
CA GLN A 247 3.71 9.06 -60.22
C GLN A 247 2.73 8.38 -61.20
N TYR A 248 2.85 7.06 -61.41
CA TYR A 248 1.98 6.29 -62.29
C TYR A 248 1.67 4.88 -61.73
N SER A 249 0.66 4.81 -60.86
CA SER A 249 -0.30 3.69 -60.73
C SER A 249 0.20 2.26 -60.40
N ASN A 250 1.46 2.02 -60.05
CA ASN A 250 1.90 0.75 -59.46
C ASN A 250 2.99 0.94 -58.40
N PRO A 251 2.93 0.21 -57.27
CA PRO A 251 3.98 0.29 -56.25
C PRO A 251 5.28 -0.32 -56.80
N LEU A 252 6.33 0.49 -56.90
CA LEU A 252 7.70 -0.03 -56.98
C LEU A 252 8.08 -0.54 -55.60
N VAL A 253 7.99 -1.86 -55.43
CA VAL A 253 8.46 -2.54 -54.22
C VAL A 253 9.94 -2.88 -54.42
N GLU A 254 10.84 -2.09 -53.84
CA GLU A 254 12.23 -2.54 -53.67
C GLU A 254 12.26 -3.52 -52.49
N LEU A 255 12.62 -4.77 -52.79
CA LEU A 255 12.71 -5.85 -51.80
C LEU A 255 14.17 -6.02 -51.38
N LYS A 256 14.43 -5.86 -50.09
CA LYS A 256 15.69 -6.28 -49.48
C LYS A 256 15.39 -7.40 -48.50
N GLN A 257 15.99 -8.56 -48.74
CA GLN A 257 15.97 -9.67 -47.80
C GLN A 257 17.16 -9.48 -46.86
N ASP A 258 16.88 -9.19 -45.60
CA ASP A 258 17.92 -9.13 -44.58
C ASP A 258 18.15 -10.55 -44.05
N VAL A 259 19.40 -10.99 -44.04
CA VAL A 259 19.77 -12.33 -43.62
C VAL A 259 19.96 -12.32 -42.12
N LEU A 260 19.01 -12.91 -41.38
CA LEU A 260 19.19 -13.21 -39.96
C LEU A 260 20.46 -14.05 -39.75
N PRO A 261 21.12 -13.95 -38.58
CA PRO A 261 22.25 -14.82 -38.26
C PRO A 261 21.89 -16.29 -38.48
N ALA A 262 22.83 -17.08 -39.03
CA ALA A 262 22.59 -18.49 -39.36
C ALA A 262 22.19 -19.37 -38.14
N SER A 263 22.43 -18.90 -36.91
CA SER A 263 21.97 -19.55 -35.68
C SER A 263 20.47 -19.38 -35.42
N LEU A 264 19.84 -18.37 -36.02
CA LEU A 264 18.43 -18.02 -35.85
C LEU A 264 17.58 -18.35 -37.09
N THR A 265 18.22 -18.64 -38.22
CA THR A 265 17.54 -19.21 -39.38
C THR A 265 16.98 -20.59 -39.02
N GLY A 266 15.66 -20.79 -39.14
CA GLY A 266 14.94 -22.00 -38.73
C GLY A 266 13.96 -21.80 -37.56
N PHE A 267 13.97 -20.62 -36.89
CA PHE A 267 13.00 -20.28 -35.85
C PHE A 267 11.91 -19.35 -36.38
N ALA A 268 10.67 -19.82 -36.31
CA ALA A 268 9.49 -19.05 -36.70
C ALA A 268 9.40 -17.71 -35.96
N ILE A 269 9.24 -16.63 -36.70
CA ILE A 269 8.95 -15.29 -36.18
C ILE A 269 7.47 -15.22 -35.82
N SER A 270 7.17 -14.87 -34.57
CA SER A 270 5.79 -14.76 -34.07
C SER A 270 5.23 -13.34 -34.18
N ASP A 271 6.07 -12.31 -34.03
CA ASP A 271 5.65 -10.92 -34.16
C ASP A 271 6.82 -9.98 -34.49
N LEU A 272 6.50 -8.81 -35.02
CA LEU A 272 7.46 -7.76 -35.35
C LEU A 272 6.98 -6.42 -34.81
N GLN A 273 7.87 -5.66 -34.19
CA GLN A 273 7.57 -4.32 -33.71
C GLN A 273 8.76 -3.39 -33.97
N GLN A 274 8.53 -2.30 -34.69
CA GLN A 274 9.54 -1.26 -34.82
C GLN A 274 9.42 -0.25 -33.68
N ASP A 275 10.56 0.19 -33.14
CA ASP A 275 10.60 1.24 -32.13
C ASP A 275 10.67 2.66 -32.74
N ARG A 276 10.57 3.68 -31.88
CA ARG A 276 10.59 5.10 -32.29
C ARG A 276 11.95 5.59 -32.80
N GLN A 277 13.00 4.79 -32.62
CA GLN A 277 14.33 5.05 -33.17
C GLN A 277 14.53 4.29 -34.49
N ASN A 278 13.47 3.67 -35.01
CA ASN A 278 13.45 2.83 -36.20
C ASN A 278 14.26 1.53 -36.09
N ASN A 279 14.61 1.08 -34.87
CA ASN A 279 15.15 -0.27 -34.69
C ASN A 279 14.01 -1.29 -34.71
N LEU A 280 14.30 -2.49 -35.21
CA LEU A 280 13.31 -3.55 -35.36
C LEU A 280 13.48 -4.60 -34.25
N TRP A 281 12.39 -4.84 -33.53
CA TRP A 281 12.27 -5.92 -32.56
C TRP A 281 11.55 -7.11 -33.18
N ILE A 282 12.13 -8.30 -32.99
CA ILE A 282 11.72 -9.53 -33.65
C ILE A 282 11.44 -10.58 -32.57
N ALA A 283 10.18 -10.95 -32.39
CA ALA A 283 9.80 -12.02 -31.48
C ALA A 283 9.91 -13.37 -32.20
N PHE A 284 10.61 -14.32 -31.58
CA PHE A 284 10.70 -15.69 -32.06
C PHE A 284 9.83 -16.62 -31.23
N ALA A 285 9.16 -17.55 -31.89
CA ALA A 285 8.21 -18.46 -31.25
C ALA A 285 8.87 -19.39 -30.20
N ASN A 286 10.17 -19.70 -30.33
CA ASN A 286 10.93 -20.54 -29.39
C ASN A 286 12.42 -20.15 -29.28
N ALA A 287 12.78 -18.91 -29.61
CA ALA A 287 14.17 -18.43 -29.52
C ALA A 287 14.33 -17.12 -28.76
N GLY A 288 13.29 -16.58 -28.12
CA GLY A 288 13.39 -15.30 -27.42
C GLY A 288 13.22 -14.11 -28.35
N LEU A 289 14.05 -13.08 -28.20
CA LEU A 289 13.86 -11.79 -28.84
C LEU A 289 15.12 -11.38 -29.65
N GLY A 290 14.91 -10.92 -30.86
CA GLY A 290 15.92 -10.27 -31.69
C GLY A 290 15.75 -8.76 -31.67
N TRP A 291 16.86 -8.04 -31.69
CA TRP A 291 16.92 -6.60 -31.91
C TRP A 291 17.84 -6.32 -33.08
N LEU A 292 17.35 -5.60 -34.08
CA LEU A 292 18.08 -5.22 -35.29
C LEU A 292 18.17 -3.70 -35.36
N SER A 293 19.38 -3.17 -35.46
CA SER A 293 19.63 -1.73 -35.54
C SER A 293 18.99 -1.11 -36.80
N GLN A 294 18.64 0.18 -36.74
CA GLN A 294 18.05 0.92 -37.87
C GLN A 294 18.90 0.83 -39.16
N ASP A 295 20.23 0.89 -39.03
CA ASP A 295 21.18 0.82 -40.14
C ASP A 295 21.50 -0.63 -40.57
N ARG A 296 20.97 -1.62 -39.84
CA ARG A 296 21.11 -3.06 -40.06
C ARG A 296 22.54 -3.57 -39.92
N SER A 297 23.41 -2.81 -39.26
CA SER A 297 24.79 -3.22 -39.02
C SER A 297 24.91 -4.17 -37.82
N GLU A 298 23.97 -4.10 -36.87
CA GLU A 298 24.03 -4.82 -35.62
C GLU A 298 22.75 -5.62 -35.37
N PHE A 299 22.93 -6.90 -35.02
CA PHE A 299 21.85 -7.77 -34.57
C PHE A 299 22.20 -8.32 -33.18
N LYS A 300 21.27 -8.16 -32.22
CA LYS A 300 21.39 -8.71 -30.87
C LYS A 300 20.35 -9.77 -30.61
N HIS A 301 20.80 -10.89 -30.06
CA HIS A 301 19.93 -11.98 -29.62
C HIS A 301 19.77 -11.96 -28.11
N LEU A 302 18.56 -11.70 -27.63
CA LEU A 302 18.20 -11.63 -26.22
C LEU A 302 17.44 -12.91 -25.85
N LYS A 303 17.99 -13.67 -24.90
CA LYS A 303 17.47 -14.97 -24.47
C LYS A 303 17.44 -15.06 -22.95
N TYR A 304 16.82 -16.13 -22.47
CA TYR A 304 16.87 -16.47 -21.05
C TYR A 304 18.28 -16.86 -20.61
N GLU A 305 18.74 -16.22 -19.54
CA GLU A 305 20.03 -16.48 -18.91
C GLU A 305 19.81 -16.96 -17.46
N PRO A 306 20.08 -18.24 -17.15
CA PRO A 306 19.95 -18.76 -15.79
C PRO A 306 20.82 -17.97 -14.80
N GLY A 307 20.20 -17.46 -13.73
CA GLY A 307 20.87 -16.65 -12.71
C GLY A 307 20.76 -15.14 -12.93
N ASN A 308 20.49 -14.68 -14.15
CA ASN A 308 20.21 -13.27 -14.44
C ASN A 308 18.70 -13.00 -14.34
N ILE A 309 18.27 -12.49 -13.19
CA ILE A 309 16.85 -12.18 -12.92
C ILE A 309 16.27 -11.07 -13.82
N THR A 310 17.13 -10.30 -14.49
CA THR A 310 16.76 -9.22 -15.42
C THR A 310 16.74 -9.67 -16.88
N SER A 311 17.08 -10.92 -17.17
CA SER A 311 16.93 -11.50 -18.51
C SER A 311 15.49 -11.92 -18.78
N LEU A 312 15.17 -12.19 -20.05
CA LEU A 312 13.86 -12.74 -20.44
C LEU A 312 13.63 -14.09 -19.76
N ARG A 313 12.53 -14.30 -19.04
CA ARG A 313 12.26 -15.58 -18.37
C ARG A 313 11.85 -16.72 -19.32
N SER A 314 11.39 -16.37 -20.51
CA SER A 314 10.91 -17.30 -21.53
C SER A 314 11.71 -17.19 -22.81
N THR A 315 11.63 -18.23 -23.64
CA THR A 315 12.06 -18.18 -25.05
C THR A 315 10.88 -18.23 -26.02
N ALA A 316 9.65 -18.45 -25.53
CA ALA A 316 8.47 -18.59 -26.37
C ALA A 316 7.66 -17.29 -26.43
N MET A 317 7.98 -16.42 -27.38
CA MET A 317 7.35 -15.10 -27.53
C MET A 317 6.10 -15.17 -28.41
N THR A 318 5.04 -14.46 -28.03
CA THR A 318 3.75 -14.47 -28.72
C THR A 318 3.40 -13.13 -29.37
N LYS A 319 3.66 -12.01 -28.69
CA LYS A 319 3.25 -10.67 -29.14
C LYS A 319 4.25 -9.62 -28.67
N LEU A 320 4.49 -8.61 -29.50
CA LEU A 320 5.21 -7.40 -29.13
C LEU A 320 4.24 -6.20 -29.19
N TRP A 321 4.38 -5.29 -28.24
CA TRP A 321 3.60 -4.06 -28.24
C TRP A 321 4.42 -2.89 -27.68
N LEU A 322 4.46 -1.77 -28.40
CA LEU A 322 5.12 -0.55 -27.94
C LEU A 322 4.08 0.48 -27.52
N ASP A 323 4.18 0.97 -26.30
CA ASP A 323 3.22 1.95 -25.77
C ASP A 323 3.61 3.43 -25.99
N GLU A 324 2.76 4.34 -25.48
CA GLU A 324 2.98 5.79 -25.56
C GLU A 324 4.20 6.28 -24.77
N GLU A 325 4.60 5.55 -23.72
CA GLU A 325 5.73 5.86 -22.83
C GLU A 325 7.06 5.33 -23.39
N ASN A 326 7.04 4.65 -24.53
CA ASN A 326 8.20 3.98 -25.14
C ASN A 326 8.66 2.76 -24.32
N GLN A 327 7.72 2.07 -23.69
CA GLN A 327 7.94 0.79 -23.04
C GLN A 327 7.50 -0.33 -23.97
N LEU A 328 8.40 -1.28 -24.17
CA LEU A 328 8.18 -2.46 -25.00
C LEU A 328 7.63 -3.57 -24.11
N TRP A 329 6.45 -4.05 -24.47
CA TRP A 329 5.75 -5.16 -23.85
C TRP A 329 5.90 -6.41 -24.70
N ILE A 330 6.20 -7.52 -24.04
CA ILE A 330 6.44 -8.81 -24.66
C ILE A 330 5.52 -9.84 -24.02
N GLY A 331 4.59 -10.36 -24.81
CA GLY A 331 3.77 -11.51 -24.45
C GLY A 331 4.55 -12.81 -24.60
N SER A 332 4.38 -13.73 -23.66
CA SER A 332 4.99 -15.06 -23.72
C SER A 332 3.96 -16.18 -23.61
N LYS A 333 4.36 -17.37 -24.05
CA LYS A 333 3.62 -18.60 -23.86
C LYS A 333 4.07 -19.29 -22.56
N GLY A 334 3.52 -18.86 -21.43
CA GLY A 334 3.66 -19.57 -20.15
C GLY A 334 4.30 -18.77 -19.01
N ASP A 335 4.97 -17.66 -19.30
CA ASP A 335 5.66 -16.81 -18.30
C ASP A 335 5.02 -15.43 -18.11
N GLY A 336 3.90 -15.16 -18.78
CA GLY A 336 3.16 -13.90 -18.68
C GLY A 336 3.72 -12.84 -19.61
N LEU A 337 3.90 -11.63 -19.07
CA LEU A 337 4.38 -10.45 -19.78
C LEU A 337 5.78 -10.11 -19.31
N SER A 338 6.69 -9.86 -20.24
CA SER A 338 7.92 -9.14 -19.95
C SER A 338 7.80 -7.71 -20.45
N LYS A 339 8.48 -6.76 -19.80
CA LYS A 339 8.49 -5.36 -20.22
C LYS A 339 9.88 -4.76 -20.06
N THR A 340 10.25 -3.84 -20.94
CA THR A 340 11.49 -3.06 -20.86
C THR A 340 11.27 -1.61 -21.26
N TYR A 341 11.92 -0.68 -20.58
CA TYR A 341 11.76 0.75 -20.83
C TYR A 341 12.84 1.26 -21.78
N LEU A 342 12.49 1.52 -23.04
CA LEU A 342 13.46 1.79 -24.09
C LEU A 342 14.16 3.14 -23.93
N ASN A 343 13.50 4.14 -23.34
CA ASN A 343 14.16 5.40 -23.00
C ASN A 343 15.23 5.23 -21.92
N GLY A 344 15.14 4.18 -21.09
CA GLY A 344 16.12 3.89 -20.05
C GLY A 344 17.44 3.35 -20.58
N LEU A 345 17.48 2.90 -21.84
CA LEU A 345 18.71 2.42 -22.47
C LEU A 345 19.81 3.50 -22.57
N VAL A 346 19.42 4.78 -22.51
CA VAL A 346 20.37 5.91 -22.47
C VAL A 346 21.25 5.94 -21.22
N PHE A 347 20.81 5.30 -20.13
CA PHE A 347 21.60 5.20 -18.91
C PHE A 347 22.75 4.19 -19.02
N ASN A 348 22.69 3.35 -20.07
CA ASN A 348 23.68 2.35 -20.47
C ASN A 348 24.45 1.77 -19.27
N THR A 349 23.70 1.00 -18.50
CA THR A 349 24.15 0.31 -17.29
C THR A 349 25.08 -0.82 -17.62
N ILE A 350 26.23 -0.83 -16.94
CA ILE A 350 27.22 -1.90 -17.02
C ILE A 350 27.31 -2.60 -15.67
N ASN A 351 27.17 -3.93 -15.69
CA ASN A 351 27.25 -4.81 -14.53
C ASN A 351 27.95 -6.15 -14.92
N GLN A 352 27.92 -7.12 -14.01
CA GLN A 352 28.58 -8.42 -14.20
C GLN A 352 27.98 -9.31 -15.32
N TYR A 353 26.85 -8.93 -15.91
CA TYR A 353 26.14 -9.65 -16.98
C TYR A 353 26.07 -8.84 -18.28
N SER A 354 26.84 -7.75 -18.39
CA SER A 354 26.77 -6.88 -19.58
C SER A 354 27.45 -7.46 -20.82
N PHE A 355 28.38 -8.40 -20.64
CA PHE A 355 29.14 -9.00 -21.73
C PHE A 355 29.13 -10.53 -21.65
N ASP A 356 29.31 -11.21 -22.78
CA ASP A 356 29.43 -12.68 -22.78
C ASP A 356 30.76 -13.15 -22.17
N ASN A 357 31.82 -12.35 -22.34
CA ASN A 357 33.17 -12.60 -21.86
C ASN A 357 33.79 -11.28 -21.36
N HIS A 358 34.81 -11.37 -20.49
CA HIS A 358 35.49 -10.19 -19.93
C HIS A 358 34.55 -9.25 -19.14
N ASN A 359 33.65 -9.83 -18.35
CA ASN A 359 32.78 -9.08 -17.46
C ASN A 359 33.55 -8.41 -16.32
N LEU A 360 32.95 -7.34 -15.79
CA LEU A 360 33.40 -6.75 -14.55
C LEU A 360 33.05 -7.69 -13.38
N LEU A 361 34.08 -8.23 -12.72
CA LEU A 361 33.92 -9.25 -11.68
C LEU A 361 33.40 -8.68 -10.35
N ASP A 362 33.74 -7.44 -10.04
CA ASP A 362 33.30 -6.73 -8.84
C ASP A 362 32.46 -5.54 -9.23
N THR A 363 31.19 -5.53 -8.83
CA THR A 363 30.23 -4.49 -9.20
C THR A 363 30.25 -3.29 -8.26
N ASP A 364 31.03 -3.33 -7.18
CA ASP A 364 31.12 -2.24 -6.22
C ASP A 364 32.13 -1.17 -6.70
N ILE A 365 31.63 -0.22 -7.50
CA ILE A 365 32.47 0.77 -8.18
C ILE A 365 32.83 1.90 -7.23
N ARG A 366 34.13 2.17 -7.10
CA ARG A 366 34.68 3.15 -6.16
C ARG A 366 35.37 4.33 -6.84
N SER A 367 35.90 4.14 -8.04
CA SER A 367 36.50 5.21 -8.82
C SER A 367 36.38 4.94 -10.32
N ILE A 368 36.19 5.99 -11.10
CA ILE A 368 36.23 5.95 -12.56
C ILE A 368 37.11 7.11 -13.01
N TYR A 369 38.04 6.86 -13.93
CA TYR A 369 38.96 7.88 -14.41
C TYR A 369 39.42 7.58 -15.83
N ARG A 370 39.45 8.59 -16.70
CA ARG A 370 40.08 8.49 -18.02
C ARG A 370 41.42 9.20 -17.99
N ASP A 371 42.47 8.50 -18.44
CA ASP A 371 43.82 9.04 -18.48
C ASP A 371 44.10 9.86 -19.75
N SER A 372 45.28 10.47 -19.80
CA SER A 372 45.72 11.28 -20.95
C SER A 372 45.90 10.48 -22.25
N SER A 373 46.00 9.14 -22.16
CA SER A 373 46.07 8.23 -23.31
C SER A 373 44.69 7.73 -23.76
N ASN A 374 43.61 8.32 -23.23
CA ASN A 374 42.22 7.93 -23.43
C ASN A 374 41.85 6.53 -22.91
N GLN A 375 42.66 5.89 -22.07
CA GLN A 375 42.28 4.65 -21.41
C GLN A 375 41.35 4.93 -20.23
N LEU A 376 40.24 4.21 -20.15
CA LEU A 376 39.32 4.28 -19.01
C LEU A 376 39.71 3.24 -17.95
N TRP A 377 39.90 3.73 -16.73
CA TRP A 377 40.26 2.97 -15.54
C TRP A 377 39.08 2.90 -14.57
N ILE A 378 38.79 1.69 -14.07
CA ILE A 378 37.69 1.41 -13.14
C ILE A 378 38.28 0.84 -11.85
N GLY A 379 38.24 1.62 -10.77
CA GLY A 379 38.56 1.19 -9.43
C GLY A 379 37.33 0.61 -8.74
N THR A 380 37.48 -0.59 -8.16
CA THR A 380 36.40 -1.30 -7.47
C THR A 380 36.79 -1.60 -6.02
N ALA A 381 35.90 -2.21 -5.25
CA ALA A 381 36.23 -2.71 -3.93
C ALA A 381 37.20 -3.90 -3.97
N GLN A 382 37.27 -4.61 -5.09
CA GLN A 382 38.14 -5.76 -5.32
C GLN A 382 38.95 -5.61 -6.62
N GLY A 383 39.82 -4.59 -6.65
CA GLY A 383 40.82 -4.42 -7.68
C GLY A 383 40.58 -3.25 -8.65
N LEU A 384 41.54 -3.10 -9.56
CA LEU A 384 41.60 -2.08 -10.59
C LEU A 384 41.44 -2.74 -11.96
N TYR A 385 40.61 -2.17 -12.84
CA TYR A 385 40.33 -2.70 -14.16
C TYR A 385 40.54 -1.64 -15.24
N LEU A 386 40.87 -2.09 -16.44
CA LEU A 386 40.91 -1.31 -17.67
C LEU A 386 39.69 -1.68 -18.51
N ALA A 387 38.95 -0.69 -18.98
CA ALA A 387 37.83 -0.92 -19.89
C ALA A 387 38.34 -1.05 -21.33
N ASP A 388 37.88 -2.08 -22.02
CA ASP A 388 38.12 -2.28 -23.45
C ASP A 388 37.09 -1.46 -24.23
N GLU A 389 37.52 -0.40 -24.91
CA GLU A 389 36.63 0.55 -25.58
C GLU A 389 36.82 0.57 -27.11
N SER A 390 35.70 0.68 -27.82
CA SER A 390 35.68 0.94 -29.26
C SER A 390 36.06 2.39 -29.58
N ALA A 391 36.26 2.70 -30.86
CA ALA A 391 36.54 4.07 -31.32
C ALA A 391 35.47 5.09 -30.92
N ASP A 392 34.21 4.66 -30.75
CA ASP A 392 33.08 5.49 -30.35
C ASP A 392 32.85 5.53 -28.82
N LYS A 393 33.84 5.05 -28.06
CA LYS A 393 33.83 4.89 -26.60
C LYS A 393 32.67 4.00 -26.11
N GLN A 394 32.36 2.94 -26.86
CA GLN A 394 31.50 1.86 -26.36
C GLN A 394 32.37 0.86 -25.62
N ILE A 395 31.96 0.50 -24.40
CA ILE A 395 32.68 -0.47 -23.59
C ILE A 395 32.29 -1.87 -24.08
N THR A 396 33.28 -2.72 -24.27
CA THR A 396 33.13 -4.08 -24.84
C THR A 396 33.59 -5.18 -23.90
N GLY A 397 34.25 -4.82 -22.81
CA GLY A 397 34.78 -5.75 -21.82
C GLY A 397 35.71 -5.04 -20.83
N PHE A 398 36.26 -5.82 -19.91
CA PHE A 398 37.21 -5.35 -18.92
C PHE A 398 38.37 -6.34 -18.75
N SER A 399 39.55 -5.78 -18.56
CA SER A 399 40.75 -6.51 -18.18
C SER A 399 41.23 -6.04 -16.81
N ARG A 400 41.52 -6.97 -15.89
CA ARG A 400 42.06 -6.60 -14.57
C ARG A 400 43.50 -6.09 -14.73
N PHE A 401 43.85 -5.02 -14.01
CA PHE A 401 45.22 -4.52 -13.95
C PHE A 401 46.06 -5.46 -13.08
N GLU A 402 47.15 -5.97 -13.65
CA GLU A 402 48.09 -6.87 -12.98
C GLU A 402 49.51 -6.29 -13.02
N HIS A 403 50.18 -6.27 -11.86
CA HIS A 403 51.58 -5.88 -11.75
C HIS A 403 52.22 -6.61 -10.55
N PRO A 404 53.49 -7.07 -10.61
CA PRO A 404 54.12 -7.83 -9.52
C PRO A 404 54.11 -7.13 -8.16
N ASP A 405 54.30 -5.81 -8.15
CA ASP A 405 54.33 -4.96 -6.95
C ASP A 405 52.98 -4.31 -6.62
N PHE A 406 51.88 -4.80 -7.20
CA PHE A 406 50.53 -4.31 -6.93
C PHE A 406 49.63 -5.48 -6.55
N ASN A 407 48.84 -5.33 -5.49
CA ASN A 407 47.84 -6.33 -5.13
C ASN A 407 46.61 -6.19 -6.05
N PRO A 408 46.30 -7.18 -6.91
CA PRO A 408 45.20 -7.06 -7.87
C PRO A 408 43.81 -7.07 -7.20
N TYR A 409 43.72 -7.34 -5.90
CA TYR A 409 42.48 -7.36 -5.13
C TYR A 409 42.32 -6.17 -4.18
N SER A 410 43.20 -5.17 -4.25
CA SER A 410 43.11 -3.98 -3.40
C SER A 410 41.78 -3.24 -3.55
N PHE A 411 41.24 -2.74 -2.45
CA PHE A 411 40.14 -1.79 -2.48
C PHE A 411 40.65 -0.44 -3.00
N ILE A 412 40.16 -0.02 -4.16
CA ILE A 412 40.62 1.21 -4.84
C ILE A 412 39.72 2.39 -4.46
N SER A 413 40.25 3.38 -3.76
CA SER A 413 39.50 4.61 -3.42
C SER A 413 39.52 5.63 -4.56
N PHE A 414 40.65 5.80 -5.22
CA PHE A 414 40.79 6.72 -6.35
C PHE A 414 41.94 6.31 -7.26
N ILE A 415 41.87 6.76 -8.51
CA ILE A 415 42.97 6.76 -9.46
C ILE A 415 43.00 8.11 -10.19
N LYS A 416 44.18 8.71 -10.32
CA LYS A 416 44.41 9.91 -11.15
C LYS A 416 45.80 9.90 -11.75
N GLN A 417 45.97 10.55 -12.89
CA GLN A 417 47.27 10.79 -13.49
C GLN A 417 47.72 12.24 -13.20
N ASP A 418 48.98 12.42 -12.83
CA ASP A 418 49.59 13.75 -12.76
C ASP A 418 50.09 14.24 -14.13
N ALA A 419 50.56 15.48 -14.19
CA ALA A 419 51.04 16.10 -15.43
C ALA A 419 52.30 15.43 -16.02
N GLU A 420 53.03 14.64 -15.23
CA GLU A 420 54.23 13.90 -15.64
C GLU A 420 53.89 12.50 -16.18
N GLY A 421 52.62 12.09 -16.08
CA GLY A 421 52.13 10.80 -16.54
C GLY A 421 52.17 9.70 -15.48
N THR A 422 52.48 10.02 -14.23
CA THR A 422 52.47 9.06 -13.11
C THR A 422 51.05 8.87 -12.60
N TYR A 423 50.65 7.62 -12.39
CA TYR A 423 49.35 7.25 -11.85
C TYR A 423 49.42 7.17 -10.32
N TRP A 424 48.54 7.91 -9.67
CA TRP A 424 48.34 7.94 -8.23
C TRP A 424 47.13 7.08 -7.88
N ILE A 425 47.36 5.93 -7.25
CA ILE A 425 46.33 4.95 -6.93
C ILE A 425 46.21 4.87 -5.41
N GLY A 426 45.10 5.38 -4.89
CA GLY A 426 44.80 5.36 -3.45
C GLY A 426 43.99 4.14 -3.06
N THR A 427 44.32 3.54 -1.92
CA THR A 427 43.64 2.32 -1.44
C THR A 427 43.01 2.50 -0.05
N ARG A 428 42.19 1.53 0.37
CA ARG A 428 41.78 1.39 1.78
C ARG A 428 42.55 0.24 2.43
N GLY A 429 43.61 0.58 3.15
CA GLY A 429 44.40 -0.35 3.98
C GLY A 429 45.81 -0.64 3.46
N GLU A 430 46.16 -0.22 2.25
CA GLU A 430 47.49 -0.42 1.68
C GLU A 430 48.23 0.89 1.37
N GLY A 431 47.65 2.04 1.71
CA GLY A 431 48.22 3.35 1.45
C GLY A 431 48.14 3.77 -0.01
N LEU A 432 49.18 4.46 -0.48
CA LEU A 432 49.25 5.09 -1.81
C LEU A 432 50.26 4.37 -2.70
N TYR A 433 49.83 3.99 -3.91
CA TYR A 433 50.73 3.52 -4.97
C TYR A 433 50.97 4.63 -5.99
N LEU A 434 52.23 4.82 -6.37
CA LEU A 434 52.63 5.61 -7.54
C LEU A 434 53.12 4.67 -8.62
N TYR A 435 52.48 4.69 -9.78
CA TYR A 435 52.82 3.86 -10.92
C TYR A 435 53.30 4.72 -12.09
N ASP A 436 54.55 4.55 -12.50
CA ASP A 436 55.09 5.14 -13.72
C ASP A 436 54.98 4.13 -14.87
N SER A 437 54.12 4.45 -15.84
CA SER A 437 53.86 3.58 -17.00
C SER A 437 55.04 3.48 -17.98
N HIS A 438 55.99 4.42 -17.96
CA HIS A 438 57.10 4.43 -18.92
C HIS A 438 58.15 3.36 -18.62
N ASN A 439 58.39 3.07 -17.34
CA ASN A 439 59.37 2.08 -16.88
C ASN A 439 58.72 0.91 -16.11
N ALA A 440 57.39 0.90 -16.00
CA ALA A 440 56.61 -0.05 -15.22
C ALA A 440 57.07 -0.16 -13.75
N HIS A 441 57.45 0.97 -13.14
CA HIS A 441 57.84 0.99 -11.74
C HIS A 441 56.65 1.41 -10.87
N ILE A 442 56.33 0.58 -9.86
CA ILE A 442 55.41 0.94 -8.77
C ILE A 442 56.19 1.25 -7.50
N LYS A 443 55.83 2.35 -6.83
CA LYS A 443 56.31 2.71 -5.49
C LYS A 443 55.14 2.86 -4.53
N GLN A 444 55.19 2.14 -3.42
CA GLN A 444 54.16 2.20 -2.37
C GLN A 444 54.60 3.12 -1.22
N TYR A 445 53.67 3.94 -0.73
CA TYR A 445 53.80 4.76 0.46
C TYR A 445 52.78 4.30 1.51
N ARG A 446 53.30 3.88 2.67
CA ARG A 446 52.49 3.44 3.82
C ARG A 446 52.67 4.36 5.01
N HIS A 447 51.64 4.40 5.85
CA HIS A 447 51.65 5.13 7.11
C HIS A 447 52.65 4.49 8.09
N ASN A 448 53.44 5.33 8.75
CA ASN A 448 54.27 4.93 9.87
C ASN A 448 54.16 5.96 10.99
N ALA A 449 53.53 5.57 12.10
CA ALA A 449 53.35 6.44 13.27
C ALA A 449 54.67 6.97 13.86
N SER A 450 55.81 6.31 13.60
CA SER A 450 57.13 6.75 14.07
C SER A 450 57.82 7.77 13.14
N ASP A 451 57.33 7.96 11.91
CA ASP A 451 57.91 8.87 10.93
C ASP A 451 56.88 9.90 10.43
N PRO A 452 56.97 11.17 10.88
CA PRO A 452 56.02 12.22 10.50
C PRO A 452 56.12 12.64 9.02
N LYS A 453 57.11 12.12 8.26
CA LYS A 453 57.21 12.32 6.82
C LYS A 453 56.43 11.29 6.00
N THR A 454 55.78 10.33 6.65
CA THR A 454 54.92 9.36 5.95
C THR A 454 53.51 9.89 5.75
N ILE A 455 52.74 9.21 4.90
CA ILE A 455 51.34 9.53 4.68
C ILE A 455 50.54 9.40 5.99
N ALA A 456 49.53 10.24 6.18
CA ALA A 456 48.83 10.32 7.47
C ALA A 456 48.06 9.05 7.86
N SER A 457 47.66 8.22 6.89
CA SER A 457 46.96 6.95 7.11
C SER A 457 47.04 6.09 5.84
N ASP A 458 46.83 4.78 5.99
CA ASP A 458 46.67 3.84 4.88
C ASP A 458 45.23 3.78 4.32
N TYR A 459 44.28 4.47 4.96
CA TYR A 459 42.88 4.56 4.52
C TYR A 459 42.61 5.88 3.79
N LEU A 460 42.79 5.87 2.48
CA LEU A 460 42.72 7.08 1.65
C LEU A 460 41.30 7.30 1.10
N TYR A 461 40.85 8.56 1.04
CA TYR A 461 39.54 8.93 0.51
C TYR A 461 39.61 9.59 -0.86
N SER A 462 40.44 10.62 -1.02
CA SER A 462 40.51 11.39 -2.26
C SER A 462 41.88 12.00 -2.50
N LEU A 463 42.12 12.38 -3.76
CA LEU A 463 43.32 13.08 -4.21
C LEU A 463 42.93 14.34 -4.98
N TYR A 464 43.57 15.45 -4.63
CA TYR A 464 43.43 16.74 -5.29
C TYR A 464 44.81 17.28 -5.69
N PHE A 465 44.94 17.75 -6.92
CA PHE A 465 46.11 18.50 -7.37
C PHE A 465 45.77 19.98 -7.32
N ASP A 466 46.58 20.76 -6.61
CA ASP A 466 46.40 22.20 -6.55
C ASP A 466 46.93 22.92 -7.81
N ASN A 467 46.79 24.24 -7.86
CA ASN A 467 47.25 25.06 -8.99
C ASN A 467 48.76 24.99 -9.22
N GLN A 468 49.54 24.50 -8.24
CA GLN A 468 50.98 24.27 -8.32
C GLN A 468 51.32 22.80 -8.60
N GLN A 469 50.34 21.97 -8.93
CA GLN A 469 50.46 20.52 -9.14
C GLN A 469 50.95 19.74 -7.90
N GLN A 470 50.77 20.29 -6.69
CA GLN A 470 51.06 19.53 -5.48
C GLN A 470 49.89 18.60 -5.14
N ALA A 471 50.21 17.37 -4.75
CA ALA A 471 49.23 16.35 -4.43
C ALA A 471 48.77 16.43 -2.97
N TRP A 472 47.50 16.72 -2.77
CA TRP A 472 46.80 16.68 -1.50
C TRP A 472 46.00 15.39 -1.38
N VAL A 473 46.33 14.56 -0.38
CA VAL A 473 45.68 13.28 -0.11
C VAL A 473 44.86 13.39 1.16
N THR A 474 43.57 13.08 1.05
CA THR A 474 42.65 13.08 2.20
C THR A 474 42.49 11.67 2.75
N THR A 475 42.33 11.54 4.06
CA THR A 475 42.30 10.23 4.75
C THR A 475 41.08 10.09 5.67
N LYS A 476 40.71 8.84 5.96
CA LYS A 476 39.57 8.53 6.83
C LYS A 476 39.81 8.83 8.30
N ASP A 477 41.02 8.60 8.79
CA ASP A 477 41.33 8.59 10.22
C ASP A 477 42.67 9.27 10.57
N GLY A 478 43.45 9.71 9.58
CA GLY A 478 44.75 10.36 9.77
C GLY A 478 44.77 11.89 9.53
N GLY A 479 43.70 12.47 8.98
CA GLY A 479 43.65 13.87 8.56
C GLY A 479 44.03 14.09 7.10
N LEU A 480 44.85 15.12 6.83
CA LEU A 480 45.22 15.59 5.49
C LEU A 480 46.73 15.46 5.28
N SER A 481 47.16 14.98 4.10
CA SER A 481 48.57 14.88 3.71
C SER A 481 48.86 15.69 2.45
N LEU A 482 49.95 16.44 2.43
CA LEU A 482 50.50 17.12 1.25
C LEU A 482 51.81 16.44 0.85
N PHE A 483 51.92 16.00 -0.39
CA PHE A 483 53.15 15.43 -0.93
C PHE A 483 54.18 16.50 -1.25
N LEU A 484 55.40 16.35 -0.73
CA LEU A 484 56.52 17.28 -0.92
C LEU A 484 57.61 16.74 -1.86
N GLY A 485 57.37 15.60 -2.52
CA GLY A 485 58.32 14.92 -3.39
C GLY A 485 58.92 13.67 -2.77
N GLN A 486 59.53 12.82 -3.60
CA GLN A 486 60.02 11.50 -3.16
C GLN A 486 61.07 11.54 -2.05
N GLU A 487 61.89 12.59 -1.99
CA GLU A 487 62.94 12.76 -0.96
C GLU A 487 62.41 13.38 0.35
N ASN A 488 61.38 14.22 0.26
CA ASN A 488 60.85 14.98 1.40
C ASN A 488 59.62 14.33 2.05
N GLY A 489 59.00 13.36 1.38
CA GLY A 489 57.83 12.62 1.89
C GLY A 489 56.58 13.48 1.91
N PHE A 490 55.84 13.42 3.02
CA PHE A 490 54.57 14.10 3.22
C PHE A 490 54.66 15.10 4.38
N ARG A 491 53.85 16.16 4.28
CA ARG A 491 53.48 17.01 5.40
C ARG A 491 52.04 16.72 5.78
N THR A 492 51.78 16.41 7.05
CA THR A 492 50.46 16.02 7.52
C THR A 492 49.85 17.04 8.47
N TRP A 493 48.52 17.13 8.45
CA TRP A 493 47.72 17.84 9.45
C TRP A 493 46.75 16.84 10.07
N ALA A 494 46.77 16.74 11.39
CA ALA A 494 45.89 15.88 12.18
C ALA A 494 45.03 16.72 13.13
N ALA A 495 44.08 16.08 13.79
CA ALA A 495 43.15 16.69 14.73
C ALA A 495 43.91 17.24 15.95
N SER A 496 43.64 18.49 16.30
CA SER A 496 44.21 19.15 17.49
C SER A 496 43.14 19.97 18.19
N SER A 497 43.00 19.78 19.51
CA SER A 497 42.04 20.50 20.33
C SER A 497 42.49 21.91 20.74
N ASP A 498 43.78 22.24 20.57
CA ASP A 498 44.41 23.42 21.18
C ASP A 498 45.04 24.40 20.17
N ASP A 499 44.88 24.19 18.85
CA ASP A 499 45.61 24.97 17.85
C ASP A 499 44.74 25.48 16.67
N SER A 500 44.88 26.76 16.33
CA SER A 500 44.27 27.37 15.13
C SER A 500 44.91 26.92 13.80
N TYR A 501 45.93 26.06 13.88
CA TYR A 501 46.64 25.45 12.75
C TYR A 501 46.43 23.93 12.62
N GLY A 502 45.64 23.32 13.52
CA GLY A 502 45.27 21.90 13.46
C GLY A 502 43.86 21.69 12.93
N LEU A 503 43.57 20.47 12.44
CA LEU A 503 42.22 20.11 12.02
C LEU A 503 41.32 19.93 13.26
N PRO A 504 40.00 20.15 13.17
CA PRO A 504 39.06 19.82 14.23
C PRO A 504 38.80 18.30 14.33
N ILE A 505 38.96 17.57 13.22
CA ILE A 505 38.75 16.12 13.14
C ILE A 505 39.69 15.49 12.08
N ASN A 506 39.97 14.20 12.22
CA ASN A 506 40.83 13.46 11.29
C ASN A 506 40.13 12.96 10.02
N GLU A 507 38.81 12.89 10.01
CA GLU A 507 38.08 12.36 8.85
C GLU A 507 37.88 13.44 7.78
N VAL A 508 38.78 13.46 6.80
CA VAL A 508 38.82 14.46 5.72
C VAL A 508 38.36 13.81 4.41
N THR A 509 37.23 14.27 3.89
CA THR A 509 36.58 13.66 2.72
C THR A 509 37.08 14.25 1.42
N ASN A 510 37.31 15.56 1.37
CA ASN A 510 37.73 16.24 0.15
C ASN A 510 38.47 17.56 0.43
N VAL A 511 39.20 18.04 -0.57
CA VAL A 511 39.86 19.35 -0.54
C VAL A 511 39.79 19.99 -1.92
N LEU A 512 39.65 21.31 -1.97
CA LEU A 512 39.75 22.11 -3.18
C LEU A 512 40.36 23.49 -2.91
N GLN A 513 40.85 24.15 -3.95
CA GLN A 513 41.43 25.49 -3.87
C GLN A 513 40.50 26.52 -4.54
N ASP A 514 40.34 27.69 -3.92
CA ASP A 514 39.64 28.84 -4.53
C ASP A 514 40.58 29.77 -5.29
N ASP A 515 40.02 30.72 -6.04
CA ASP A 515 40.78 31.71 -6.83
C ASP A 515 41.62 32.67 -5.96
N ALA A 516 41.31 32.76 -4.66
CA ALA A 516 42.09 33.52 -3.68
C ALA A 516 43.23 32.70 -3.05
N ASN A 517 43.47 31.48 -3.55
CA ASN A 517 44.44 30.49 -3.06
C ASN A 517 44.15 29.94 -1.66
N ASN A 518 42.94 30.10 -1.12
CA ASN A 518 42.56 29.39 0.10
C ASN A 518 42.20 27.94 -0.25
N TYR A 519 42.48 27.05 0.69
CA TYR A 519 42.08 25.66 0.62
C TYR A 519 40.80 25.45 1.42
N TRP A 520 39.81 24.84 0.81
CA TRP A 520 38.57 24.42 1.44
C TRP A 520 38.63 22.94 1.71
N VAL A 521 38.70 22.58 2.99
CA VAL A 521 38.81 21.20 3.46
C VAL A 521 37.45 20.76 3.98
N LEU A 522 36.92 19.69 3.40
CA LEU A 522 35.66 19.08 3.78
C LEU A 522 35.92 17.93 4.74
N THR A 523 35.10 17.83 5.79
CA THR A 523 35.23 16.78 6.80
C THR A 523 33.91 16.07 7.05
N TYR A 524 34.02 14.83 7.55
CA TYR A 524 32.86 14.09 8.05
C TYR A 524 32.77 14.27 9.57
N GLY A 525 31.92 15.19 10.02
CA GLY A 525 31.65 15.47 11.43
C GLY A 525 32.23 16.80 11.95
N GLY A 526 33.23 17.38 11.26
CA GLY A 526 33.85 18.66 11.60
C GLY A 526 33.35 19.87 10.79
N GLY A 527 32.49 19.67 9.79
CA GLY A 527 32.04 20.74 8.90
C GLY A 527 33.07 21.15 7.83
N LEU A 528 32.97 22.39 7.36
CA LEU A 528 33.82 22.96 6.32
C LEU A 528 34.93 23.79 6.95
N ILE A 529 36.16 23.62 6.49
CA ILE A 529 37.33 24.34 7.02
C ILE A 529 37.95 25.16 5.91
N GLN A 530 38.10 26.46 6.13
CA GLN A 530 38.91 27.32 5.27
C GLN A 530 40.34 27.38 5.83
N MET A 531 41.32 26.99 5.03
CA MET A 531 42.74 27.08 5.34
C MET A 531 43.40 28.12 4.42
N THR A 532 43.98 29.17 5.01
CA THR A 532 44.74 30.16 4.24
C THR A 532 46.08 29.59 3.79
N PRO A 533 46.78 30.19 2.79
CA PRO A 533 48.13 29.77 2.41
C PRO A 533 49.15 29.76 3.55
N GLN A 534 48.92 30.54 4.61
CA GLN A 534 49.75 30.58 5.81
C GLN A 534 49.44 29.44 6.79
N GLY A 535 48.43 28.61 6.51
CA GLY A 535 48.02 27.46 7.31
C GLY A 535 46.98 27.77 8.39
N LYS A 536 46.48 29.01 8.49
CA LYS A 536 45.45 29.35 9.48
C LYS A 536 44.12 28.74 9.08
N MET A 537 43.48 28.02 10.00
CA MET A 537 42.20 27.33 9.76
C MET A 537 41.01 28.09 10.38
N THR A 538 39.88 28.11 9.69
CA THR A 538 38.60 28.66 10.16
C THR A 538 37.48 27.65 9.90
N GLU A 539 36.77 27.23 10.95
CA GLU A 539 35.70 26.24 10.88
C GLU A 539 34.31 26.88 10.62
N TYR A 540 33.56 26.27 9.71
CA TYR A 540 32.16 26.53 9.43
C TYR A 540 31.34 25.25 9.69
N SER A 541 30.53 25.28 10.73
CA SER A 541 29.65 24.20 11.17
C SER A 541 28.38 24.78 11.80
N PRO A 542 27.33 24.00 12.09
CA PRO A 542 26.15 24.49 12.80
C PRO A 542 26.48 25.11 14.17
N GLN A 543 27.62 24.77 14.77
CA GLN A 543 28.10 25.34 16.03
C GLN A 543 28.71 26.74 15.81
N THR A 544 29.51 26.93 14.76
CA THR A 544 30.16 28.22 14.48
C THR A 544 29.29 29.16 13.66
N LEU A 545 28.36 28.61 12.89
CA LEU A 545 27.45 29.29 11.98
C LEU A 545 26.08 28.57 11.99
N PRO A 546 25.12 28.97 12.84
CA PRO A 546 23.86 28.24 13.05
C PRO A 546 23.02 27.96 11.80
N GLN A 547 23.16 28.75 10.74
CA GLN A 547 22.49 28.52 9.44
C GLN A 547 23.18 27.49 8.54
N PHE A 548 24.35 26.96 8.94
CA PHE A 548 25.07 25.96 8.18
C PHE A 548 24.37 24.60 8.30
N PRO A 549 24.05 23.88 7.21
CA PRO A 549 23.06 22.80 7.28
C PRO A 549 23.59 21.52 7.93
N SER A 550 24.85 21.17 7.66
CA SER A 550 25.38 19.85 7.99
C SER A 550 26.84 19.88 8.42
N LYS A 551 27.26 18.86 9.17
CA LYS A 551 28.67 18.63 9.56
C LYS A 551 29.32 17.51 8.76
N HIS A 552 28.54 16.73 8.03
CA HIS A 552 28.97 15.57 7.27
C HIS A 552 29.06 15.95 5.80
N LEU A 553 30.23 16.39 5.36
CA LEU A 553 30.44 16.92 4.01
C LEU A 553 31.20 15.91 3.16
N PHE A 554 30.82 15.79 1.89
CA PHE A 554 31.33 14.75 1.00
C PHE A 554 32.21 15.30 -0.12
N LYS A 555 31.67 16.21 -0.94
CA LYS A 555 32.38 16.76 -2.10
C LYS A 555 31.96 18.21 -2.34
N ALA A 556 32.81 19.00 -2.99
CA ALA A 556 32.47 20.37 -3.35
C ALA A 556 33.00 20.81 -4.71
N TYR A 557 32.31 21.77 -5.32
CA TYR A 557 32.72 22.49 -6.52
C TYR A 557 32.47 23.98 -6.35
N ILE A 558 33.27 24.80 -7.04
CA ILE A 558 33.05 26.25 -7.13
C ILE A 558 32.27 26.53 -8.43
N ILE A 559 31.13 27.21 -8.30
CA ILE A 559 30.30 27.68 -9.41
C ILE A 559 29.80 29.07 -9.06
N ASP A 560 30.04 30.05 -9.95
CA ASP A 560 29.67 31.47 -9.75
C ASP A 560 30.10 32.01 -8.38
N GLU A 561 31.39 31.79 -8.02
CA GLU A 561 32.01 32.19 -6.74
C GLU A 561 31.40 31.56 -5.47
N LYS A 562 30.47 30.61 -5.61
CA LYS A 562 29.85 29.87 -4.50
C LYS A 562 30.38 28.45 -4.43
N LEU A 563 30.54 27.96 -3.21
CA LEU A 563 30.87 26.58 -2.91
C LEU A 563 29.58 25.74 -2.89
N TRP A 564 29.40 24.90 -3.89
CA TRP A 564 28.36 23.88 -3.90
C TRP A 564 28.91 22.65 -3.19
N ILE A 565 28.28 22.27 -2.08
CA ILE A 565 28.77 21.23 -1.15
C ILE A 565 27.71 20.15 -1.01
N SER A 566 28.08 18.90 -1.22
CA SER A 566 27.22 17.74 -0.93
C SER A 566 27.41 17.25 0.50
N SER A 567 26.31 16.85 1.14
CA SER A 567 26.27 16.50 2.57
C SER A 567 25.22 15.42 2.88
N SER A 568 25.12 15.03 4.16
CA SER A 568 24.06 14.13 4.64
C SER A 568 22.66 14.73 4.60
N ASP A 569 22.55 16.06 4.55
CA ASP A 569 21.27 16.79 4.64
C ASP A 569 20.85 17.41 3.31
N GLY A 570 21.57 17.10 2.23
CA GLY A 570 21.33 17.58 0.88
C GLY A 570 22.58 18.18 0.25
N VAL A 571 22.36 18.98 -0.78
CA VAL A 571 23.39 19.81 -1.41
C VAL A 571 23.10 21.25 -1.08
N PHE A 572 24.11 22.03 -0.68
CA PHE A 572 23.91 23.45 -0.40
C PHE A 572 24.97 24.31 -1.05
N ALA A 573 24.57 25.50 -1.48
CA ALA A 573 25.47 26.54 -1.94
C ALA A 573 25.85 27.44 -0.76
N PHE A 574 27.14 27.58 -0.50
CA PHE A 574 27.72 28.45 0.50
C PHE A 574 28.48 29.59 -0.17
N ASP A 575 28.14 30.83 0.20
CA ASP A 575 28.86 32.02 -0.24
C ASP A 575 29.89 32.42 0.84
N PRO A 576 31.21 32.30 0.57
CA PRO A 576 32.25 32.64 1.53
C PRO A 576 32.24 34.10 2.01
N ASN A 577 31.77 35.02 1.15
CA ASN A 577 31.81 36.46 1.42
C ASN A 577 30.62 36.89 2.29
N SER A 578 29.41 36.48 1.90
CA SER A 578 28.19 36.86 2.63
C SER A 578 27.84 35.90 3.77
N LYS A 579 28.45 34.71 3.81
CA LYS A 579 28.13 33.60 4.73
C LYS A 579 26.67 33.13 4.64
N GLN A 580 26.04 33.36 3.49
CA GLN A 580 24.71 32.88 3.18
C GLN A 580 24.76 31.43 2.68
N VAL A 581 23.69 30.70 2.97
CA VAL A 581 23.53 29.29 2.61
C VAL A 581 22.19 29.11 1.90
N GLN A 582 22.22 28.40 0.77
CA GLN A 582 21.01 27.93 0.09
C GLN A 582 21.01 26.40 0.09
N LEU A 583 20.10 25.79 0.86
CA LEU A 583 19.97 24.33 0.97
C LEU A 583 19.02 23.77 -0.09
N LEU A 584 19.45 22.69 -0.75
CA LEU A 584 18.65 21.84 -1.59
C LEU A 584 18.53 20.45 -0.95
N ASN A 585 17.32 20.05 -0.62
CA ASN A 585 16.99 18.78 0.03
C ASN A 585 15.71 18.17 -0.60
N LYS A 586 15.20 17.10 0.00
CA LYS A 586 13.99 16.41 -0.49
C LYS A 586 12.76 17.32 -0.59
N ASP A 587 12.60 18.23 0.37
CA ASP A 587 11.48 19.17 0.39
C ASP A 587 11.58 20.20 -0.73
N SER A 588 12.79 20.58 -1.15
CA SER A 588 13.00 21.55 -2.23
C SER A 588 13.02 20.95 -3.64
N GLY A 589 13.12 19.62 -3.79
CA GLY A 589 13.18 18.99 -5.12
C GLY A 589 14.13 17.81 -5.27
N LEU A 590 15.10 17.66 -4.37
CA LEU A 590 16.07 16.57 -4.46
C LEU A 590 15.37 15.22 -4.24
N ILE A 591 15.87 14.15 -4.85
CA ILE A 591 15.21 12.85 -4.71
C ILE A 591 15.34 12.27 -3.29
N ASP A 592 16.49 12.52 -2.65
CA ASP A 592 16.78 12.19 -1.25
C ASP A 592 17.82 13.15 -0.66
N ASN A 593 17.99 13.13 0.67
CA ASN A 593 18.87 14.08 1.37
C ASN A 593 20.35 13.67 1.34
N VAL A 594 20.67 12.38 1.46
CA VAL A 594 22.08 11.96 1.58
C VAL A 594 22.75 11.97 0.21
N ALA A 595 23.61 12.96 -0.06
CA ALA A 595 24.25 13.17 -1.37
C ALA A 595 25.69 12.61 -1.41
N TYR A 596 25.82 11.28 -1.53
CA TYR A 596 27.11 10.58 -1.55
C TYR A 596 28.02 10.97 -2.71
N LEU A 597 27.43 11.18 -3.89
CA LEU A 597 28.15 11.48 -5.12
C LEU A 597 27.70 12.85 -5.63
N MET A 598 28.68 13.69 -6.00
CA MET A 598 28.42 14.92 -6.73
C MET A 598 29.45 15.11 -7.84
N LEU A 599 28.97 15.33 -9.06
CA LEU A 599 29.79 15.70 -10.23
C LEU A 599 29.29 17.02 -10.81
N LYS A 600 30.22 17.82 -11.33
CA LYS A 600 29.91 18.99 -12.13
C LYS A 600 30.20 18.65 -13.59
N ASP A 601 29.21 18.80 -14.46
CA ASP A 601 29.39 18.58 -15.88
C ASP A 601 29.99 19.81 -16.61
N ASN A 602 30.25 19.69 -17.92
CA ASN A 602 30.91 20.73 -18.71
C ASN A 602 30.00 21.96 -18.98
N ILE A 603 28.72 21.90 -18.59
CA ILE A 603 27.76 23.01 -18.71
C ILE A 603 27.31 23.57 -17.34
N ASP A 604 28.04 23.21 -16.28
CA ASP A 604 27.82 23.57 -14.87
C ASP A 604 26.52 23.02 -14.25
N GLN A 605 25.99 21.90 -14.73
CA GLN A 605 24.96 21.15 -14.01
C GLN A 605 25.60 20.23 -12.97
N LEU A 606 24.88 20.04 -11.86
CA LEU A 606 25.29 19.17 -10.77
C LEU A 606 24.57 17.83 -10.88
N TRP A 607 25.34 16.76 -10.97
CA TRP A 607 24.86 15.38 -10.96
C TRP A 607 25.04 14.82 -9.55
N ILE A 608 23.94 14.58 -8.86
CA ILE A 608 23.89 14.30 -7.43
C ILE A 608 23.35 12.88 -7.24
N GLY A 609 24.24 11.93 -6.97
CA GLY A 609 23.87 10.56 -6.60
C GLY A 609 23.56 10.49 -5.11
N THR A 610 22.34 10.04 -4.79
CA THR A 610 21.83 9.97 -3.41
C THR A 610 21.69 8.52 -2.93
N SER A 611 21.11 8.32 -1.73
CA SER A 611 20.69 7.00 -1.24
C SER A 611 19.50 6.40 -1.99
N ASN A 612 18.69 7.21 -2.68
CA ASN A 612 17.44 6.76 -3.32
C ASN A 612 17.28 7.23 -4.77
N GLY A 613 18.40 7.35 -5.50
CA GLY A 613 18.45 7.65 -6.92
C GLY A 613 19.34 8.84 -7.27
N LEU A 614 19.18 9.35 -8.49
CA LEU A 614 20.00 10.40 -9.09
C LEU A 614 19.18 11.68 -9.26
N SER A 615 19.74 12.82 -8.86
CA SER A 615 19.21 14.15 -9.16
C SER A 615 20.20 14.94 -10.02
N VAL A 616 19.76 15.41 -11.19
CA VAL A 616 20.51 16.35 -12.04
C VAL A 616 19.93 17.74 -11.82
N TYR A 617 20.70 18.63 -11.19
CA TYR A 617 20.30 19.99 -10.85
C TYR A 617 21.01 21.02 -11.72
N ASN A 618 20.25 21.97 -12.28
CA ASN A 618 20.78 23.10 -13.02
C ASN A 618 20.74 24.37 -12.14
N PRO A 619 21.89 24.87 -11.65
CA PRO A 619 21.94 26.07 -10.81
C PRO A 619 21.43 27.34 -11.48
N LYS A 620 21.55 27.47 -12.81
CA LYS A 620 21.17 28.68 -13.56
C LYS A 620 19.65 28.77 -13.76
N GLU A 621 18.99 27.63 -13.98
CA GLU A 621 17.55 27.54 -14.19
C GLU A 621 16.77 27.24 -12.90
N ASN A 622 17.45 26.83 -11.83
CA ASN A 622 16.85 26.32 -10.60
C ASN A 622 15.84 25.20 -10.88
N SER A 623 16.26 24.23 -11.70
CA SER A 623 15.47 23.07 -12.13
C SER A 623 16.21 21.78 -11.79
N TYR A 624 15.47 20.70 -11.54
CA TYR A 624 16.03 19.37 -11.28
C TYR A 624 15.35 18.31 -12.14
N LYS A 625 16.09 17.23 -12.37
CA LYS A 625 15.64 16.02 -13.04
C LYS A 625 16.04 14.83 -12.17
N ASN A 626 15.04 14.12 -11.67
CA ASN A 626 15.19 13.00 -10.77
C ASN A 626 14.95 11.68 -11.53
N TYR A 627 15.82 10.72 -11.29
CA TYR A 627 15.80 9.38 -11.89
C TYR A 627 16.11 8.31 -10.84
N THR A 628 15.67 7.09 -11.11
CA THR A 628 15.73 5.93 -10.21
C THR A 628 16.19 4.68 -10.96
N ASP A 629 16.36 3.58 -10.25
CA ASP A 629 16.65 2.26 -10.83
C ASP A 629 15.66 1.85 -11.93
N ILE A 630 14.36 2.14 -11.78
CA ILE A 630 13.39 1.82 -12.83
C ILE A 630 13.63 2.60 -14.13
N ASP A 631 14.23 3.79 -14.06
CA ASP A 631 14.60 4.57 -15.26
C ASP A 631 15.80 3.99 -15.99
N GLY A 632 16.51 3.03 -15.39
CA GLY A 632 17.70 2.40 -15.96
C GLY A 632 18.99 2.67 -15.19
N LEU A 633 18.95 3.20 -13.97
CA LEU A 633 20.16 3.32 -13.12
C LEU A 633 20.65 1.94 -12.66
N GLN A 634 21.95 1.81 -12.37
CA GLN A 634 22.55 0.56 -11.86
C GLN A 634 21.91 0.08 -10.55
N ALA A 635 21.55 1.04 -9.70
CA ALA A 635 20.80 0.92 -8.46
C ALA A 635 20.40 2.34 -8.00
N ASN A 636 19.56 2.43 -6.98
CA ASN A 636 19.23 3.72 -6.36
C ASN A 636 20.39 4.30 -5.52
N GLU A 637 21.30 3.47 -5.03
CA GLU A 637 22.43 3.90 -4.21
C GLU A 637 23.71 4.07 -5.03
N PHE A 638 24.34 5.24 -4.89
CA PHE A 638 25.62 5.59 -5.54
C PHE A 638 26.76 5.61 -4.54
N ASN A 639 27.95 5.26 -5.01
CA ASN A 639 29.13 5.24 -4.17
C ASN A 639 29.81 6.60 -4.10
N PHE A 640 30.37 6.90 -2.92
CA PHE A 640 31.15 8.10 -2.68
C PHE A 640 32.32 8.23 -3.66
N GLY A 641 32.40 9.36 -4.36
CA GLY A 641 33.51 9.69 -5.26
C GLY A 641 33.59 8.86 -6.55
N ALA A 642 32.71 7.87 -6.73
CA ALA A 642 32.70 6.94 -7.85
C ALA A 642 32.07 7.57 -9.10
N GLY A 643 32.70 8.60 -9.67
CA GLY A 643 32.18 9.19 -10.89
C GLY A 643 33.13 10.13 -11.61
N PHE A 644 32.88 10.29 -12.90
CA PHE A 644 33.76 11.00 -13.83
C PHE A 644 32.94 11.70 -14.91
N VAL A 645 33.38 12.89 -15.33
CA VAL A 645 32.83 13.59 -16.50
C VAL A 645 33.92 13.64 -17.56
N ASP A 646 33.61 13.11 -18.74
CA ASP A 646 34.52 13.05 -19.88
C ASP A 646 34.45 14.34 -20.72
N SER A 647 35.47 14.51 -21.55
CA SER A 647 35.67 15.62 -22.48
C SER A 647 34.50 15.88 -23.44
N ASP A 648 33.77 14.83 -23.84
CA ASP A 648 32.57 14.90 -24.69
C ASP A 648 31.28 15.12 -23.88
N ASN A 649 31.42 15.48 -22.61
CA ASN A 649 30.33 15.65 -21.65
C ASN A 649 29.53 14.36 -21.40
N ARG A 650 30.15 13.17 -21.54
CA ARG A 650 29.59 11.93 -20.99
C ARG A 650 29.85 11.85 -19.49
N VAL A 651 28.86 11.44 -18.72
CA VAL A 651 28.93 11.33 -17.26
C VAL A 651 28.90 9.85 -16.86
N TYR A 652 29.90 9.43 -16.10
CA TYR A 652 30.04 8.08 -15.56
C TYR A 652 29.70 8.12 -14.07
N LEU A 653 28.81 7.25 -13.62
CA LEU A 653 28.29 7.20 -12.25
C LEU A 653 28.35 5.77 -11.72
N GLY A 654 29.23 5.51 -10.78
CA GLY A 654 29.42 4.22 -10.13
C GLY A 654 28.62 4.07 -8.84
N GLY A 655 28.17 2.85 -8.58
CA GLY A 655 27.50 2.47 -7.34
C GLY A 655 27.79 1.03 -6.98
N ILE A 656 26.85 0.42 -6.26
CA ILE A 656 27.01 -0.92 -5.66
C ILE A 656 26.80 -2.07 -6.65
N ASN A 657 26.17 -1.81 -7.79
CA ASN A 657 25.79 -2.80 -8.80
C ASN A 657 26.27 -2.40 -10.21
N GLY A 658 27.50 -1.89 -10.26
CA GLY A 658 28.17 -1.46 -11.48
C GLY A 658 28.09 0.05 -11.65
N PHE A 659 28.05 0.50 -12.89
CA PHE A 659 28.00 1.93 -13.19
C PHE A 659 27.13 2.25 -14.41
N ASN A 660 26.65 3.48 -14.44
CA ASN A 660 26.01 4.09 -15.59
C ASN A 660 27.03 4.92 -16.36
N HIS A 661 26.93 4.96 -17.69
CA HIS A 661 27.56 6.01 -18.47
C HIS A 661 26.52 6.71 -19.37
N ILE A 662 26.45 8.04 -19.29
CA ILE A 662 25.30 8.79 -19.77
C ILE A 662 25.78 9.92 -20.66
N LEU A 663 25.25 9.98 -21.88
CA LEU A 663 25.39 11.17 -22.71
C LEU A 663 24.31 12.19 -22.28
N VAL A 664 24.72 13.33 -21.71
CA VAL A 664 23.81 14.33 -21.12
C VAL A 664 22.74 14.81 -22.10
N SER A 665 23.07 14.95 -23.39
CA SER A 665 22.13 15.38 -24.43
C SER A 665 21.06 14.36 -24.78
N ALA A 666 21.23 13.09 -24.41
CA ALA A 666 20.33 12.00 -24.75
C ALA A 666 19.31 11.69 -23.64
N LEU A 667 19.44 12.30 -22.45
CA LEU A 667 18.54 12.08 -21.32
C LEU A 667 17.05 12.23 -21.74
N PRO A 668 16.17 11.34 -21.25
CA PRO A 668 14.81 11.32 -21.70
C PRO A 668 14.03 12.54 -21.15
N PRO A 669 13.03 13.03 -21.89
CA PRO A 669 12.19 14.12 -21.40
C PRO A 669 11.32 13.65 -20.23
N ILE A 670 11.25 14.44 -19.17
CA ILE A 670 10.35 14.20 -18.05
C ILE A 670 8.93 14.62 -18.44
N ARG A 671 7.97 13.72 -18.24
CA ARG A 671 6.55 13.96 -18.49
C ARG A 671 5.80 14.16 -17.18
N ALA A 672 4.89 15.13 -17.18
CA ALA A 672 3.96 15.31 -16.06
C ALA A 672 2.94 14.15 -16.04
N PRO A 673 2.46 13.73 -14.86
CA PRO A 673 1.45 12.68 -14.76
C PRO A 673 0.15 13.00 -15.51
N LYS A 674 -0.52 11.97 -16.02
CA LYS A 674 -1.86 12.09 -16.61
C LYS A 674 -2.88 12.51 -15.55
N THR A 675 -4.00 13.11 -15.96
CA THR A 675 -5.09 13.47 -15.05
C THR A 675 -5.64 12.23 -14.33
N PRO A 676 -5.75 12.23 -12.98
CA PRO A 676 -6.27 11.09 -12.24
C PRO A 676 -7.71 10.73 -12.62
N VAL A 677 -7.98 9.44 -12.70
CA VAL A 677 -9.31 8.86 -12.85
C VAL A 677 -9.78 8.39 -11.48
N ILE A 678 -11.04 8.67 -11.14
CA ILE A 678 -11.69 8.08 -9.98
C ILE A 678 -12.21 6.71 -10.42
N ASP A 679 -11.63 5.63 -9.92
CA ASP A 679 -11.91 4.26 -10.39
C ASP A 679 -13.09 3.64 -9.63
N GLU A 680 -13.15 3.86 -8.32
CA GLU A 680 -14.18 3.28 -7.46
C GLU A 680 -14.81 4.33 -6.54
N PHE A 681 -16.12 4.22 -6.39
CA PHE A 681 -16.88 4.87 -5.33
C PHE A 681 -17.27 3.82 -4.30
N LEU A 682 -16.81 3.99 -3.06
CA LEU A 682 -17.07 3.07 -1.97
C LEU A 682 -18.05 3.69 -0.97
N LEU A 683 -19.09 2.95 -0.61
CA LEU A 683 -20.01 3.29 0.46
C LEU A 683 -19.93 2.17 1.52
N LEU A 684 -19.64 2.51 2.78
CA LEU A 684 -19.40 1.52 3.84
C LEU A 684 -18.39 0.44 3.41
N SER A 685 -17.28 0.87 2.77
CA SER A 685 -16.23 0.00 2.22
C SER A 685 -16.67 -0.97 1.12
N LYS A 686 -17.89 -0.84 0.57
CA LYS A 686 -18.38 -1.62 -0.56
C LYS A 686 -18.39 -0.79 -1.84
N VAL A 687 -17.77 -1.30 -2.90
CA VAL A 687 -17.77 -0.69 -4.23
C VAL A 687 -19.21 -0.60 -4.75
N GLN A 688 -19.60 0.59 -5.20
CA GLN A 688 -20.93 0.85 -5.74
C GLN A 688 -20.90 0.82 -7.27
N GLN A 689 -21.73 -0.03 -7.88
CA GLN A 689 -21.95 0.00 -9.31
C GLN A 689 -22.86 1.18 -9.68
N LEU A 690 -22.40 2.05 -10.57
CA LEU A 690 -23.18 3.16 -11.09
C LEU A 690 -23.93 2.76 -12.37
N GLY A 691 -24.88 3.59 -12.78
CA GLY A 691 -25.72 3.28 -13.94
C GLY A 691 -26.83 4.32 -14.12
N PRO A 692 -27.45 4.38 -15.30
CA PRO A 692 -28.48 5.38 -15.62
C PRO A 692 -29.68 5.37 -14.64
N ASN A 693 -29.93 4.24 -13.98
CA ASN A 693 -31.02 4.07 -12.99
C ASN A 693 -30.55 4.16 -11.52
N ASN A 694 -29.28 4.47 -11.26
CA ASN A 694 -28.75 4.54 -9.90
C ASN A 694 -29.04 5.92 -9.26
N ARG A 695 -29.41 5.95 -7.98
CA ARG A 695 -29.65 7.16 -7.19
C ARG A 695 -28.44 8.09 -7.08
N PHE A 696 -27.23 7.59 -7.25
CA PHE A 696 -25.99 8.34 -7.04
C PHE A 696 -25.57 9.16 -8.27
N SER A 697 -25.56 8.56 -9.46
CA SER A 697 -25.17 9.24 -10.70
C SER A 697 -25.76 8.51 -11.90
N GLN A 698 -26.04 9.27 -12.96
CA GLN A 698 -26.50 8.73 -14.25
C GLN A 698 -25.35 8.16 -15.09
N ALA A 699 -24.09 8.48 -14.76
CA ALA A 699 -22.93 7.90 -15.44
C ALA A 699 -22.78 6.43 -15.05
N GLY A 700 -22.54 5.53 -16.01
CA GLY A 700 -22.31 4.11 -15.75
C GLY A 700 -20.99 3.81 -15.03
N TYR A 701 -19.99 4.67 -15.19
CA TYR A 701 -18.69 4.59 -14.52
C TYR A 701 -18.32 5.91 -13.83
N ILE A 702 -17.83 5.82 -12.59
CA ILE A 702 -17.51 6.98 -11.74
C ILE A 702 -16.41 7.86 -12.34
N GLY A 703 -15.47 7.28 -13.09
CA GLY A 703 -14.40 8.02 -13.76
C GLY A 703 -14.91 9.12 -14.68
N TYR A 704 -16.10 8.96 -15.28
CA TYR A 704 -16.74 9.94 -16.15
C TYR A 704 -17.88 10.75 -15.48
N ALA A 705 -18.20 10.48 -14.22
CA ALA A 705 -19.23 11.21 -13.51
C ALA A 705 -18.82 12.68 -13.30
N LYS A 706 -19.72 13.61 -13.62
CA LYS A 706 -19.53 15.04 -13.31
C LYS A 706 -20.11 15.40 -11.95
N MET A 707 -21.18 14.72 -11.55
CA MET A 707 -21.92 14.96 -10.32
C MET A 707 -22.29 13.65 -9.64
N LEU A 708 -22.23 13.67 -8.31
CA LEU A 708 -22.64 12.59 -7.41
C LEU A 708 -23.67 13.11 -6.41
N ASN A 709 -24.84 12.49 -6.37
CA ASN A 709 -25.91 12.82 -5.44
C ASN A 709 -25.93 11.83 -4.28
N LEU A 710 -25.70 12.32 -3.07
CA LEU A 710 -25.71 11.57 -1.82
C LEU A 710 -26.88 12.00 -0.94
N SER A 711 -27.36 11.10 -0.10
CA SER A 711 -28.34 11.40 0.93
C SER A 711 -27.68 11.52 2.30
N HIS A 712 -28.39 12.09 3.27
CA HIS A 712 -27.94 12.13 4.67
C HIS A 712 -27.63 10.75 5.29
N LYS A 713 -28.05 9.63 4.66
CA LYS A 713 -27.73 8.27 5.10
C LYS A 713 -26.37 7.79 4.61
N ASP A 714 -25.83 8.40 3.56
CA ASP A 714 -24.59 7.99 2.89
C ASP A 714 -23.38 8.67 3.54
N ALA A 715 -23.31 8.64 4.86
CA ALA A 715 -22.40 9.49 5.63
C ALA A 715 -20.93 9.02 5.60
N LEU A 716 -20.68 7.76 5.25
CA LEU A 716 -19.35 7.17 5.17
C LEU A 716 -19.08 6.69 3.73
N PHE A 717 -18.26 7.44 3.02
CA PHE A 717 -17.88 7.11 1.66
C PHE A 717 -16.41 7.38 1.38
N ALA A 718 -15.88 6.72 0.35
CA ALA A 718 -14.52 6.92 -0.11
C ALA A 718 -14.43 6.88 -1.63
N PHE A 719 -13.39 7.53 -2.16
CA PHE A 719 -13.04 7.46 -3.57
C PHE A 719 -11.69 6.79 -3.73
N LYS A 720 -11.62 5.77 -4.59
CA LYS A 720 -10.36 5.21 -5.09
C LYS A 720 -10.00 5.93 -6.39
N PHE A 721 -8.77 6.39 -6.53
CA PHE A 721 -8.32 7.10 -7.74
C PHE A 721 -6.88 6.74 -8.10
N HIS A 722 -6.56 6.83 -9.37
CA HIS A 722 -5.21 6.60 -9.89
C HIS A 722 -4.94 7.45 -11.12
N SER A 723 -3.67 7.73 -11.38
CA SER A 723 -3.18 8.27 -12.65
C SER A 723 -2.55 7.10 -13.41
N VAL A 724 -2.94 6.95 -14.67
CA VAL A 724 -2.43 5.86 -15.51
C VAL A 724 -1.02 6.22 -15.99
N HIS A 725 -0.04 5.41 -15.61
CA HIS A 725 1.34 5.54 -16.04
C HIS A 725 1.99 4.16 -16.00
N LEU A 726 2.32 3.59 -17.15
CA LEU A 726 2.67 2.17 -17.24
C LEU A 726 4.06 1.85 -16.65
N HIS A 727 4.99 2.81 -16.74
CA HIS A 727 6.33 2.68 -16.19
C HIS A 727 6.47 3.27 -14.77
N HIS A 728 6.05 4.53 -14.55
CA HIS A 728 6.29 5.27 -13.30
C HIS A 728 5.14 5.25 -12.28
N ALA A 729 4.16 4.34 -12.38
CA ALA A 729 2.99 4.34 -11.49
C ALA A 729 3.33 4.33 -9.99
N SER A 730 4.35 3.57 -9.58
CA SER A 730 4.78 3.47 -8.18
C SER A 730 5.41 4.77 -7.63
N GLN A 731 5.76 5.70 -8.52
CA GLN A 731 6.43 6.98 -8.21
C GLN A 731 5.46 8.17 -8.27
N ILE A 732 4.17 7.91 -8.45
CA ILE A 732 3.14 8.93 -8.45
C ILE A 732 2.53 9.04 -7.06
N SER A 733 2.63 10.24 -6.49
CA SER A 733 1.91 10.63 -5.28
C SER A 733 0.64 11.39 -5.63
N TYR A 734 -0.37 11.36 -4.75
CA TYR A 734 -1.64 12.04 -4.97
C TYR A 734 -1.88 13.11 -3.92
N GLU A 735 -2.47 14.21 -4.36
CA GLU A 735 -3.00 15.25 -3.49
C GLU A 735 -4.48 15.42 -3.75
N TYR A 736 -5.28 15.49 -2.69
CA TYR A 736 -6.73 15.68 -2.80
C TYR A 736 -7.27 16.70 -1.79
N ARG A 737 -8.45 17.24 -2.08
CA ARG A 737 -9.20 18.12 -1.17
C ARG A 737 -10.71 18.09 -1.46
N MET A 738 -11.49 18.54 -0.49
CA MET A 738 -12.95 18.70 -0.60
C MET A 738 -13.32 20.18 -0.41
N GLN A 739 -13.50 20.90 -1.53
CA GLN A 739 -13.97 22.28 -1.48
C GLN A 739 -15.40 22.32 -0.92
N GLY A 740 -15.67 23.28 -0.03
CA GLY A 740 -16.87 23.32 0.81
C GLY A 740 -16.65 22.76 2.22
N LEU A 741 -15.61 21.95 2.44
CA LEU A 741 -15.15 21.53 3.78
C LEU A 741 -13.89 22.27 4.22
N HIS A 742 -12.82 22.20 3.42
CA HIS A 742 -11.55 22.91 3.65
C HIS A 742 -10.81 23.21 2.33
N ASN A 743 -9.96 24.25 2.30
CA ASN A 743 -9.28 24.69 1.07
C ASN A 743 -7.86 24.11 0.86
N GLN A 744 -7.31 23.42 1.86
CA GLN A 744 -5.95 22.86 1.86
C GLN A 744 -5.90 21.50 1.14
N TRP A 745 -4.80 21.26 0.44
CA TRP A 745 -4.49 19.96 -0.16
C TRP A 745 -3.92 19.02 0.88
N PHE A 746 -4.44 17.80 0.91
CA PHE A 746 -3.91 16.70 1.71
C PHE A 746 -3.07 15.81 0.79
N SER A 747 -1.85 15.51 1.21
CA SER A 747 -0.98 14.54 0.57
C SER A 747 -0.88 13.30 1.46
N ASP A 748 -1.27 12.15 0.95
CA ASP A 748 -0.94 10.87 1.55
C ASP A 748 -0.06 10.13 0.55
N GLN A 749 1.17 9.83 0.94
CA GLN A 749 2.17 9.30 0.01
C GLN A 749 1.79 7.91 -0.51
N ASN A 750 0.96 7.17 0.22
CA ASN A 750 0.63 5.78 -0.11
C ASN A 750 -0.87 5.47 -0.20
N SER A 751 -1.76 6.45 -0.04
CA SER A 751 -3.20 6.21 -0.22
C SER A 751 -3.73 6.78 -1.53
N TYR A 752 -4.07 5.87 -2.43
CA TYR A 752 -4.89 6.10 -3.61
C TYR A 752 -6.39 6.17 -3.25
N ARG A 753 -6.71 6.45 -1.98
CA ARG A 753 -8.06 6.45 -1.42
C ARG A 753 -8.29 7.67 -0.53
N ALA A 754 -9.34 8.44 -0.82
CA ALA A 754 -9.79 9.53 0.05
C ALA A 754 -11.07 9.13 0.80
N HIS A 755 -11.03 9.17 2.13
CA HIS A 755 -12.14 8.83 3.01
C HIS A 755 -12.84 10.08 3.54
N PHE A 756 -14.18 10.07 3.56
CA PHE A 756 -15.01 11.15 4.09
C PHE A 756 -16.07 10.62 5.05
N THR A 757 -16.23 11.29 6.19
CA THR A 757 -17.18 10.90 7.24
C THR A 757 -18.03 12.08 7.69
N GLY A 758 -19.35 11.88 7.78
CA GLY A 758 -20.26 12.79 8.49
C GLY A 758 -20.37 14.21 7.92
N LEU A 759 -20.23 14.38 6.60
CA LEU A 759 -20.35 15.69 5.96
C LEU A 759 -21.77 16.27 6.11
N ALA A 760 -21.86 17.57 6.42
CA ALA A 760 -23.13 18.27 6.52
C ALA A 760 -23.83 18.36 5.15
N PRO A 761 -25.17 18.46 5.09
CA PRO A 761 -25.87 18.67 3.82
C PRO A 761 -25.40 19.94 3.11
N GLY A 762 -25.14 19.85 1.81
CA GLY A 762 -24.54 20.95 1.06
C GLY A 762 -24.01 20.53 -0.31
N GLN A 763 -23.39 21.51 -0.98
CA GLN A 763 -22.68 21.32 -2.24
C GLN A 763 -21.18 21.31 -1.94
N TYR A 764 -20.50 20.29 -2.41
CA TYR A 764 -19.06 20.10 -2.27
C TYR A 764 -18.43 19.82 -3.62
N GLN A 765 -17.14 20.06 -3.74
CA GLN A 765 -16.38 19.65 -4.92
C GLN A 765 -15.13 18.89 -4.48
N PHE A 766 -15.08 17.61 -4.81
CA PHE A 766 -13.90 16.79 -4.61
C PHE A 766 -12.89 17.08 -5.73
N GLN A 767 -11.64 17.34 -5.35
CA GLN A 767 -10.56 17.64 -6.28
C GLN A 767 -9.38 16.72 -6.00
N VAL A 768 -8.79 16.13 -7.03
CA VAL A 768 -7.60 15.30 -6.93
C VAL A 768 -6.61 15.59 -8.06
N ARG A 769 -5.32 15.58 -7.76
CA ARG A 769 -4.22 15.75 -8.73
C ARG A 769 -3.08 14.79 -8.38
N ALA A 770 -2.36 14.34 -9.40
CA ALA A 770 -1.18 13.50 -9.27
C ALA A 770 0.09 14.37 -9.31
N ARG A 771 1.15 13.89 -8.66
CA ARG A 771 2.47 14.52 -8.59
C ARG A 771 3.57 13.46 -8.72
N ASN A 772 4.48 13.63 -9.68
CA ASN A 772 5.63 12.72 -9.85
C ASN A 772 6.81 13.12 -8.94
N ILE A 773 7.88 12.32 -8.97
CA ILE A 773 9.15 12.56 -8.26
C ILE A 773 9.88 13.85 -8.68
N ASN A 774 9.50 14.43 -9.82
CA ASN A 774 10.02 15.68 -10.34
C ASN A 774 9.17 16.91 -9.94
N GLN A 775 8.26 16.72 -8.98
CA GLN A 775 7.28 17.72 -8.50
C GLN A 775 6.42 18.36 -9.59
N GLN A 776 6.27 17.69 -10.73
CA GLN A 776 5.33 18.11 -11.76
C GLN A 776 3.93 17.58 -11.42
N TYR A 777 2.94 18.46 -11.52
CA TYR A 777 1.56 18.16 -11.22
C TYR A 777 0.75 17.84 -12.48
N SER A 778 -0.16 16.88 -12.37
CA SER A 778 -1.20 16.67 -13.38
C SER A 778 -2.22 17.81 -13.36
N PRO A 779 -3.03 17.96 -14.43
CA PRO A 779 -4.28 18.68 -14.33
C PRO A 779 -5.19 18.07 -13.24
N THR A 780 -6.00 18.90 -12.59
CA THR A 780 -6.89 18.48 -11.48
C THR A 780 -8.16 17.83 -12.01
N ARG A 781 -8.51 16.65 -11.47
CA ARG A 781 -9.83 16.03 -11.65
C ARG A 781 -10.80 16.55 -10.59
N THR A 782 -11.96 17.04 -11.02
CA THR A 782 -12.99 17.62 -10.14
C THR A 782 -14.30 16.84 -10.22
N LEU A 783 -14.92 16.47 -9.09
CA LEU A 783 -16.22 15.81 -9.01
C LEU A 783 -17.15 16.62 -8.09
N ASP A 784 -18.29 17.07 -8.62
CA ASP A 784 -19.28 17.80 -7.82
C ASP A 784 -20.10 16.79 -6.98
N ILE A 785 -20.29 17.10 -5.70
CA ILE A 785 -20.99 16.23 -4.75
C ILE A 785 -22.09 17.02 -4.07
N TYR A 786 -23.32 16.57 -4.23
CA TYR A 786 -24.46 17.14 -3.53
C TYR A 786 -24.93 16.19 -2.43
N ILE A 787 -25.02 16.69 -1.18
CA ILE A 787 -25.55 15.93 -0.04
C ILE A 787 -26.91 16.51 0.34
N ALA A 788 -27.97 15.73 0.12
CA ALA A 788 -29.34 16.13 0.43
C ALA A 788 -29.59 16.22 1.95
N PRO A 789 -30.31 17.27 2.43
CA PRO A 789 -30.62 17.42 3.84
C PRO A 789 -31.57 16.32 4.34
N ALA A 790 -31.41 15.94 5.60
CA ALA A 790 -32.36 15.06 6.25
C ALA A 790 -33.76 15.73 6.32
N PRO A 791 -34.87 14.97 6.32
CA PRO A 791 -36.21 15.55 6.35
C PRO A 791 -36.42 16.58 7.47
N TRP A 792 -35.79 16.36 8.64
CA TRP A 792 -35.85 17.23 9.82
C TRP A 792 -34.94 18.48 9.75
N GLN A 793 -34.09 18.60 8.73
CA GLN A 793 -33.21 19.76 8.46
C GLN A 793 -33.67 20.55 7.22
N THR A 794 -34.86 20.25 6.71
CA THR A 794 -35.46 20.97 5.58
C THR A 794 -36.07 22.29 6.04
N TRP A 795 -36.21 23.25 5.11
CA TRP A 795 -36.82 24.55 5.41
C TRP A 795 -38.25 24.43 5.98
N TRP A 796 -39.03 23.45 5.51
CA TRP A 796 -40.39 23.22 6.02
C TRP A 796 -40.38 22.58 7.41
N ALA A 797 -39.39 21.76 7.75
CA ALA A 797 -39.22 21.25 9.11
C ALA A 797 -38.88 22.38 10.09
N TYR A 798 -38.02 23.33 9.71
CA TYR A 798 -37.78 24.54 10.51
C TYR A 798 -39.04 25.39 10.70
N LEU A 799 -39.89 25.46 9.67
CA LEU A 799 -41.20 26.12 9.76
C LEU A 799 -42.12 25.39 10.75
N LEU A 800 -42.12 24.05 10.73
CA LEU A 800 -42.83 23.23 11.72
C LEU A 800 -42.26 23.38 13.13
N TYR A 801 -40.94 23.49 13.30
CA TYR A 801 -40.32 23.75 14.61
C TYR A 801 -40.67 25.13 15.14
N LEU A 802 -40.67 26.15 14.27
CA LEU A 802 -41.10 27.48 14.64
C LEU A 802 -42.58 27.46 15.04
N LEU A 803 -43.42 26.75 14.29
CA LEU A 803 -44.84 26.61 14.62
C LEU A 803 -45.01 25.86 15.95
N ALA A 804 -44.33 24.74 16.16
CA ALA A 804 -44.35 24.00 17.41
C ALA A 804 -43.85 24.85 18.59
N ALA A 805 -42.76 25.62 18.41
CA ALA A 805 -42.25 26.54 19.40
C ALA A 805 -43.23 27.68 19.70
N THR A 806 -43.88 28.26 18.68
CA THR A 806 -44.92 29.28 18.89
C THR A 806 -46.16 28.70 19.57
N VAL A 807 -46.55 27.46 19.28
CA VAL A 807 -47.63 26.75 19.96
C VAL A 807 -47.24 26.42 21.41
N ILE A 808 -46.00 26.00 21.67
CA ILE A 808 -45.47 25.78 23.02
C ILE A 808 -45.41 27.08 23.80
N VAL A 809 -44.91 28.16 23.21
CA VAL A 809 -44.90 29.49 23.83
C VAL A 809 -46.31 29.98 24.05
N TRP A 810 -47.22 29.81 23.10
CA TRP A 810 -48.64 30.14 23.25
C TRP A 810 -49.30 29.30 24.34
N LEU A 811 -49.00 27.99 24.44
CA LEU A 811 -49.45 27.11 25.50
C LEU A 811 -48.86 27.54 26.85
N LEU A 812 -47.57 27.85 26.93
CA LEU A 812 -46.90 28.30 28.14
C LEU A 812 -47.41 29.66 28.60
N VAL A 813 -47.63 30.60 27.67
CA VAL A 813 -48.24 31.91 27.94
C VAL A 813 -49.71 31.74 28.32
N SER A 814 -50.45 30.87 27.64
CA SER A 814 -51.83 30.54 28.01
C SER A 814 -51.90 29.85 29.37
N MET A 815 -50.94 28.99 29.69
CA MET A 815 -50.78 28.35 31.00
C MET A 815 -50.34 29.37 32.07
N GLN A 816 -49.49 30.35 31.73
CA GLN A 816 -49.07 31.44 32.62
C GLN A 816 -50.22 32.41 32.88
N LEU A 817 -50.97 32.82 31.86
CA LEU A 817 -52.19 33.62 31.96
C LEU A 817 -53.28 32.86 32.71
N LYS A 818 -53.43 31.56 32.48
CA LYS A 818 -54.31 30.68 33.27
C LYS A 818 -53.82 30.57 34.71
N LYS A 819 -52.52 30.38 34.98
CA LYS A 819 -51.93 30.37 36.33
C LYS A 819 -52.06 31.72 37.04
N PHE A 820 -51.95 32.84 36.31
CA PHE A 820 -52.12 34.19 36.85
C PHE A 820 -53.58 34.46 37.20
N ARG A 821 -54.52 34.12 36.31
CA ARG A 821 -55.96 34.11 36.61
C ARG A 821 -56.28 33.17 37.78
N THR A 822 -55.66 31.98 37.82
CA THR A 822 -55.83 31.01 38.91
C THR A 822 -55.18 31.49 40.22
N LYS A 823 -54.08 32.26 40.20
CA LYS A 823 -53.44 32.86 41.39
C LYS A 823 -54.30 33.98 41.99
N VAL A 824 -54.86 34.83 41.14
CA VAL A 824 -55.80 35.89 41.55
C VAL A 824 -57.07 35.24 42.14
N GLU A 825 -57.60 34.20 41.51
CA GLU A 825 -58.69 33.40 42.09
C GLU A 825 -58.26 32.60 43.34
N MET A 826 -57.02 32.14 43.45
CA MET A 826 -56.51 31.37 44.59
C MET A 826 -56.29 32.23 45.83
N MET A 827 -55.84 33.48 45.69
CA MET A 827 -55.76 34.41 46.83
C MET A 827 -57.16 34.75 47.37
N GLU A 828 -58.16 34.81 46.49
CA GLU A 828 -59.58 34.93 46.87
C GLU A 828 -60.15 33.61 47.45
N LYS A 829 -59.63 32.44 47.03
CA LYS A 829 -60.00 31.10 47.54
C LYS A 829 -59.29 30.71 48.84
N VAL A 830 -58.12 31.26 49.16
CA VAL A 830 -57.37 31.03 50.43
C VAL A 830 -58.08 31.69 51.61
N ALA A 831 -58.74 32.84 51.41
CA ALA A 831 -59.67 33.40 52.40
C ALA A 831 -60.99 32.60 52.53
N LYS A 832 -61.34 31.76 51.53
CA LYS A 832 -62.46 30.80 51.55
C LYS A 832 -62.03 29.37 51.91
N SER A 833 -60.76 29.13 52.24
CA SER A 833 -60.15 27.79 52.39
C SER A 833 -60.33 27.18 53.79
N GLU A 834 -60.46 27.98 54.85
CA GLU A 834 -60.92 27.47 56.16
C GLU A 834 -62.36 26.93 56.10
N GLN A 835 -63.20 27.46 55.20
CA GLN A 835 -64.53 26.90 54.90
C GLN A 835 -64.50 25.71 53.92
N ARG A 836 -63.38 25.41 53.23
CA ARG A 836 -63.28 24.30 52.25
C ARG A 836 -62.74 22.99 52.79
N LEU A 837 -62.13 22.95 53.98
CA LEU A 837 -61.77 21.67 54.60
C LEU A 837 -63.01 20.80 54.87
N GLN A 838 -64.17 21.43 55.09
CA GLN A 838 -65.48 20.75 55.15
C GLN A 838 -66.05 20.35 53.76
N LEU A 839 -65.66 21.00 52.66
CA LEU A 839 -66.06 20.64 51.28
C LEU A 839 -65.11 19.62 50.60
N SER A 840 -63.92 19.40 51.14
CA SER A 840 -62.90 18.47 50.62
C SER A 840 -63.26 16.99 50.80
N LEU A 841 -64.16 16.65 51.73
CA LEU A 841 -64.72 15.29 51.85
C LEU A 841 -65.86 15.04 50.83
N TRP A 842 -66.35 16.07 50.13
CA TRP A 842 -67.44 15.94 49.16
C TRP A 842 -66.93 15.79 47.70
N GLY A 843 -65.73 16.30 47.38
CA GLY A 843 -65.24 16.40 46.00
C GLY A 843 -64.41 15.24 45.44
N SER A 844 -64.01 14.24 46.25
CA SER A 844 -63.16 13.13 45.76
C SER A 844 -63.92 12.05 44.99
N GLY A 845 -65.24 11.95 45.13
CA GLY A 845 -66.04 10.89 44.49
C GLY A 845 -65.78 9.47 45.02
N ASP A 846 -64.82 9.31 45.93
CA ASP A 846 -64.52 8.05 46.61
C ASP A 846 -65.61 7.76 47.65
N GLU A 847 -65.98 6.50 47.79
CA GLU A 847 -66.95 6.06 48.79
C GLU A 847 -66.24 6.04 50.14
N PHE A 848 -66.76 6.77 51.11
CA PHE A 848 -66.26 6.76 52.47
C PHE A 848 -67.10 5.82 53.33
N TRP A 849 -66.44 4.96 54.09
CA TRP A 849 -67.10 4.06 55.03
C TRP A 849 -66.48 4.19 56.42
N ASP A 850 -67.34 4.17 57.44
CA ASP A 850 -66.96 4.23 58.84
C ASP A 850 -67.83 3.27 59.62
N TRP A 851 -67.18 2.26 60.20
CA TRP A 851 -67.83 1.17 60.87
C TRP A 851 -67.52 1.20 62.37
N ASP A 852 -68.58 1.37 63.15
CA ASP A 852 -68.53 1.17 64.59
C ASP A 852 -68.79 -0.32 64.90
N LEU A 853 -67.73 -1.01 65.29
CA LEU A 853 -67.72 -2.45 65.53
C LEU A 853 -68.40 -2.82 66.85
N ALA A 854 -68.50 -1.89 67.80
CA ALA A 854 -69.19 -2.09 69.08
C ALA A 854 -70.72 -1.90 68.92
N ALA A 855 -71.14 -0.89 68.17
CA ALA A 855 -72.55 -0.61 67.88
C ALA A 855 -73.12 -1.43 66.71
N LYS A 856 -72.28 -2.16 65.96
CA LYS A 856 -72.62 -2.92 64.75
C LYS A 856 -73.38 -2.08 63.70
N LYS A 857 -72.89 -0.85 63.49
CA LYS A 857 -73.49 0.10 62.56
C LYS A 857 -72.41 0.64 61.62
N ALA A 858 -72.69 0.54 60.32
CA ALA A 858 -71.87 1.15 59.28
C ALA A 858 -72.51 2.47 58.84
N ILE A 859 -71.68 3.49 58.64
CA ILE A 859 -72.06 4.77 58.03
C ILE A 859 -71.28 4.85 56.72
N ARG A 860 -72.00 5.05 55.61
CA ARG A 860 -71.41 5.19 54.28
C ARG A 860 -71.85 6.48 53.61
N SER A 861 -70.95 7.09 52.86
CA SER A 861 -71.16 8.33 52.11
C SER A 861 -70.54 8.20 50.72
N ASN A 862 -71.18 8.79 49.70
CA ASN A 862 -70.77 8.66 48.28
C ASN A 862 -70.77 7.19 47.78
N VAL A 863 -71.83 6.44 48.10
CA VAL A 863 -71.98 5.02 47.76
C VAL A 863 -72.13 4.81 46.26
N PHE A 864 -71.27 3.96 45.70
CA PHE A 864 -71.36 3.53 44.29
C PHE A 864 -71.31 2.00 44.12
N LEU A 865 -71.13 1.25 45.22
CA LEU A 865 -71.30 -0.19 45.26
C LEU A 865 -72.67 -0.57 45.87
N THR A 866 -73.16 -1.76 45.53
CA THR A 866 -74.48 -2.26 45.99
C THR A 866 -74.34 -3.00 47.31
N TYR A 867 -74.99 -2.51 48.38
CA TYR A 867 -74.95 -3.08 49.74
C TYR A 867 -76.31 -3.64 50.21
N PRO A 868 -76.34 -4.58 51.18
CA PRO A 868 -77.57 -5.03 51.82
C PRO A 868 -78.28 -3.92 52.61
N GLU A 869 -79.61 -3.93 52.69
CA GLU A 869 -80.40 -2.89 53.39
C GLU A 869 -80.06 -2.73 54.89
N VAL A 870 -79.56 -3.78 55.55
CA VAL A 870 -79.16 -3.72 56.97
C VAL A 870 -77.82 -4.42 57.20
N GLU A 871 -76.75 -3.62 57.32
CA GLU A 871 -75.38 -4.09 57.60
C GLU A 871 -75.16 -4.38 59.09
N LYS A 872 -75.42 -5.62 59.53
CA LYS A 872 -75.17 -6.05 60.93
C LYS A 872 -73.82 -6.73 61.13
N ASN A 873 -73.26 -7.28 60.06
CA ASN A 873 -72.05 -8.09 60.10
C ASN A 873 -71.21 -7.82 58.85
N LEU A 874 -69.97 -7.40 59.06
CA LEU A 874 -69.00 -7.11 58.00
C LEU A 874 -68.77 -8.31 57.07
N ALA A 875 -68.74 -9.54 57.58
CA ALA A 875 -68.56 -10.73 56.75
C ALA A 875 -69.74 -10.98 55.79
N HIS A 876 -70.96 -10.65 56.22
CA HIS A 876 -72.16 -10.77 55.39
C HIS A 876 -72.21 -9.70 54.30
N THR A 877 -71.81 -8.47 54.62
CA THR A 877 -71.66 -7.39 53.64
C THR A 877 -70.66 -7.78 52.55
N LEU A 878 -69.49 -8.31 52.92
CA LEU A 878 -68.47 -8.71 51.95
C LEU A 878 -68.95 -9.82 51.00
N ASN A 879 -69.71 -10.81 51.50
CA ASN A 879 -70.29 -11.88 50.65
C ASN A 879 -71.27 -11.37 49.59
N THR A 880 -71.85 -10.18 49.77
CA THR A 880 -72.88 -9.63 48.87
C THR A 880 -72.27 -8.68 47.83
N VAL A 881 -71.20 -7.99 48.20
CA VAL A 881 -70.63 -6.88 47.41
C VAL A 881 -69.38 -7.29 46.64
N VAL A 882 -68.64 -8.30 47.11
CA VAL A 882 -67.39 -8.77 46.50
C VAL A 882 -67.68 -9.95 45.56
N HIS A 883 -67.01 -9.98 44.40
CA HIS A 883 -67.12 -11.09 43.44
C HIS A 883 -66.74 -12.44 44.10
N PRO A 884 -67.45 -13.55 43.80
CA PRO A 884 -67.21 -14.85 44.44
C PRO A 884 -65.76 -15.35 44.42
N ASP A 885 -65.05 -15.14 43.30
CA ASP A 885 -63.65 -15.54 43.15
C ASP A 885 -62.67 -14.75 44.04
N ASP A 886 -62.98 -13.50 44.38
CA ASP A 886 -62.08 -12.59 45.13
C ASP A 886 -62.39 -12.62 46.65
N LEU A 887 -63.48 -13.27 47.03
CA LEU A 887 -64.07 -13.20 48.37
C LEU A 887 -63.20 -13.82 49.48
N LEU A 888 -62.58 -14.97 49.20
CA LEU A 888 -61.74 -15.69 50.16
C LEU A 888 -60.50 -14.87 50.58
N GLU A 889 -59.90 -14.16 49.63
CA GLU A 889 -58.70 -13.35 49.84
C GLU A 889 -59.01 -12.06 50.61
N VAL A 890 -60.07 -11.34 50.22
CA VAL A 890 -60.50 -10.09 50.87
C VAL A 890 -60.90 -10.34 52.33
N GLN A 891 -61.61 -11.44 52.62
CA GLN A 891 -61.97 -11.79 53.99
C GLN A 891 -60.75 -12.08 54.86
N SER A 892 -59.79 -12.85 54.36
CA SER A 892 -58.57 -13.18 55.09
C SER A 892 -57.80 -11.94 55.55
N ASP A 893 -57.67 -10.93 54.69
CA ASP A 893 -56.86 -9.74 54.99
C ASP A 893 -57.54 -8.74 55.92
N ILE A 894 -58.86 -8.58 55.80
CA ILE A 894 -59.64 -7.76 56.75
C ILE A 894 -59.65 -8.43 58.14
N GLU A 895 -59.73 -9.76 58.22
CA GLU A 895 -59.65 -10.49 59.49
C GLU A 895 -58.30 -10.31 60.20
N LYS A 896 -57.19 -10.18 59.48
CA LYS A 896 -55.86 -9.87 60.06
C LYS A 896 -55.85 -8.52 60.79
N CYS A 897 -56.54 -7.50 60.28
CA CYS A 897 -56.67 -6.21 60.98
C CYS A 897 -57.56 -6.28 62.23
N LEU A 898 -58.55 -7.16 62.22
CA LEU A 898 -59.50 -7.31 63.32
C LEU A 898 -58.98 -8.17 64.47
N LYS A 899 -58.20 -9.23 64.19
CA LYS A 899 -57.77 -10.23 65.19
C LYS A 899 -56.26 -10.26 65.47
N LEU A 900 -55.41 -9.88 64.51
CA LEU A 900 -53.94 -10.10 64.56
C LEU A 900 -53.13 -8.80 64.77
N GLY A 901 -53.77 -7.69 65.12
CA GLY A 901 -53.09 -6.44 65.54
C GLY A 901 -52.58 -5.53 64.42
N LYS A 902 -52.82 -5.87 63.14
CA LYS A 902 -52.51 -5.00 62.00
C LYS A 902 -53.40 -3.75 62.02
N GLN A 903 -52.85 -2.55 61.79
CA GLN A 903 -53.58 -1.28 61.97
C GLN A 903 -54.38 -0.84 60.74
N ASP A 904 -54.02 -1.29 59.56
CA ASP A 904 -54.60 -0.88 58.28
C ASP A 904 -54.48 -1.98 57.20
N PHE A 905 -55.33 -1.89 56.18
CA PHE A 905 -55.31 -2.73 54.99
C PHE A 905 -55.53 -1.91 53.72
N GLU A 906 -54.99 -2.42 52.62
CA GLU A 906 -55.18 -1.90 51.27
C GLU A 906 -55.36 -3.09 50.33
N LEU A 907 -56.52 -3.18 49.68
CA LEU A 907 -56.95 -4.38 48.93
C LEU A 907 -57.62 -3.97 47.62
N THR A 908 -57.38 -4.73 46.56
CA THR A 908 -58.02 -4.52 45.26
C THR A 908 -58.90 -5.72 44.91
N TYR A 909 -60.17 -5.49 44.60
CA TYR A 909 -61.12 -6.57 44.28
C TYR A 909 -62.21 -6.09 43.34
N ARG A 910 -62.99 -7.02 42.78
CA ARG A 910 -64.18 -6.69 41.97
C ARG A 910 -65.39 -6.50 42.89
N GLY A 911 -65.89 -5.27 42.93
CA GLY A 911 -67.09 -4.89 43.66
C GLY A 911 -68.30 -4.79 42.72
N LEU A 912 -69.50 -5.12 43.22
CA LEU A 912 -70.75 -5.01 42.48
C LEU A 912 -71.23 -3.55 42.47
N GLY A 913 -71.29 -2.93 41.30
CA GLY A 913 -71.80 -1.57 41.10
C GLY A 913 -73.33 -1.47 41.23
N LEU A 914 -73.84 -0.24 41.32
CA LEU A 914 -75.29 0.05 41.40
C LEU A 914 -76.08 -0.34 40.14
N ASP A 915 -75.40 -0.48 39.00
CA ASP A 915 -75.98 -0.87 37.71
C ASP A 915 -75.94 -2.39 37.46
N GLY A 916 -75.46 -3.17 38.44
CA GLY A 916 -75.33 -4.63 38.35
C GLY A 916 -74.05 -5.13 37.67
N SER A 917 -73.14 -4.25 37.28
CA SER A 917 -71.84 -4.62 36.70
C SER A 917 -70.76 -4.84 37.77
N TRP A 918 -69.73 -5.63 37.45
CA TRP A 918 -68.56 -5.82 38.31
C TRP A 918 -67.48 -4.80 37.94
N ILE A 919 -67.05 -3.98 38.91
CA ILE A 919 -66.03 -2.94 38.72
C ILE A 919 -64.83 -3.18 39.64
N TRP A 920 -63.62 -2.87 39.16
CA TRP A 920 -62.42 -2.95 40.00
C TRP A 920 -62.38 -1.79 40.99
N VAL A 921 -62.24 -2.12 42.27
CA VAL A 921 -62.18 -1.13 43.35
C VAL A 921 -60.94 -1.35 44.23
N LEU A 922 -60.38 -0.24 44.69
CA LEU A 922 -59.32 -0.21 45.70
C LEU A 922 -59.93 0.21 47.04
N ASN A 923 -59.86 -0.67 48.02
CA ASN A 923 -60.37 -0.42 49.37
C ASN A 923 -59.20 -0.22 50.35
N ARG A 924 -59.20 0.91 51.05
CA ARG A 924 -58.23 1.23 52.10
C ARG A 924 -58.96 1.44 53.42
N GLY A 925 -58.60 0.68 54.44
CA GLY A 925 -59.20 0.77 55.77
C GLY A 925 -58.15 0.90 56.86
N LYS A 926 -58.44 1.68 57.90
CA LYS A 926 -57.60 1.84 59.10
C LYS A 926 -58.43 1.81 60.38
N VAL A 927 -57.90 1.11 61.38
CA VAL A 927 -58.45 1.12 62.74
C VAL A 927 -58.07 2.46 63.38
N VAL A 928 -59.07 3.25 63.73
CA VAL A 928 -58.91 4.59 64.34
C VAL A 928 -59.08 4.57 65.85
N GLU A 929 -59.74 3.56 66.41
CA GLU A 929 -59.98 3.45 67.85
C GLU A 929 -59.97 1.99 68.32
N ARG A 930 -59.31 1.71 69.46
CA ARG A 930 -59.26 0.39 70.13
C ARG A 930 -59.76 0.51 71.57
N ASP A 931 -60.28 -0.58 72.14
CA ASP A 931 -60.64 -0.66 73.56
C ASP A 931 -59.41 -0.86 74.47
N GLU A 932 -59.60 -0.77 75.78
CA GLU A 932 -58.53 -0.94 76.79
C GLU A 932 -57.89 -2.35 76.78
N GLN A 933 -58.47 -3.30 76.05
CA GLN A 933 -57.97 -4.68 75.88
C GLN A 933 -57.31 -4.89 74.50
N GLY A 934 -57.13 -3.83 73.71
CA GLY A 934 -56.47 -3.84 72.42
C GLY A 934 -57.34 -4.27 71.23
N ARG A 935 -58.64 -4.51 71.42
CA ARG A 935 -59.57 -4.89 70.35
C ARG A 935 -60.08 -3.66 69.59
N PRO A 936 -60.25 -3.72 68.26
CA PRO A 936 -60.70 -2.57 67.47
C PRO A 936 -62.16 -2.22 67.77
N LYS A 937 -62.43 -0.95 68.10
CA LYS A 937 -63.79 -0.39 68.32
C LYS A 937 -64.36 0.25 67.07
N ARG A 938 -63.52 0.94 66.29
CA ARG A 938 -63.95 1.68 65.10
C ARG A 938 -62.92 1.58 64.00
N ILE A 939 -63.41 1.33 62.80
CA ILE A 939 -62.59 1.18 61.60
C ILE A 939 -63.21 2.02 60.49
N THR A 940 -62.40 2.83 59.84
CA THR A 940 -62.85 3.73 58.77
C THR A 940 -61.94 3.62 57.57
N GLY A 941 -62.48 3.92 56.40
CA GLY A 941 -61.78 3.76 55.16
C GLY A 941 -62.48 4.40 53.98
N THR A 942 -61.86 4.23 52.83
CA THR A 942 -62.35 4.73 51.56
C THR A 942 -62.26 3.64 50.50
N ILE A 943 -63.25 3.57 49.62
CA ILE A 943 -63.27 2.71 48.44
C ILE A 943 -63.23 3.60 47.21
N LYS A 944 -62.28 3.33 46.32
CA LYS A 944 -62.07 4.07 45.10
C LYS A 944 -62.30 3.19 43.88
N ASN A 945 -63.04 3.66 42.90
CA ASN A 945 -63.16 2.99 41.60
C ASN A 945 -61.84 3.15 40.83
N ILE A 946 -61.22 2.02 40.46
CA ILE A 946 -59.95 1.96 39.72
C ILE A 946 -60.08 1.27 38.36
N GLN A 947 -61.30 1.15 37.82
CA GLN A 947 -61.55 0.52 36.52
C GLN A 947 -60.72 1.15 35.39
N THR A 948 -60.69 2.49 35.33
CA THR A 948 -59.90 3.24 34.34
C THR A 948 -58.39 3.06 34.54
N LEU A 949 -57.94 2.84 35.78
CA LEU A 949 -56.53 2.53 36.09
C LEU A 949 -56.13 1.15 35.53
N LYS A 950 -57.00 0.15 35.66
CA LYS A 950 -56.80 -1.20 35.11
C LYS A 950 -56.81 -1.22 33.58
N GLU A 951 -57.62 -0.38 32.95
CA GLU A 951 -57.61 -0.19 31.49
C GLU A 951 -56.33 0.53 31.01
N THR A 952 -55.82 1.48 31.78
CA THR A 952 -54.53 2.15 31.49
C THR A 952 -53.34 1.20 31.66
N GLU A 953 -53.40 0.27 32.62
CA GLU A 953 -52.40 -0.79 32.82
C GLU A 953 -52.39 -1.79 31.62
N ALA A 954 -53.55 -2.09 31.04
CA ALA A 954 -53.66 -2.88 29.82
C ALA A 954 -53.12 -2.13 28.58
N GLN A 955 -53.35 -0.82 28.48
CA GLN A 955 -52.74 0.03 27.45
C GLN A 955 -51.22 0.16 27.61
N LEU A 956 -50.71 0.21 28.85
CA LEU A 956 -49.28 0.15 29.15
C LEU A 956 -48.65 -1.18 28.72
N LYS A 957 -49.37 -2.29 28.87
CA LYS A 957 -48.95 -3.59 28.31
C LYS A 957 -48.87 -3.58 26.78
N ALA A 958 -49.81 -2.93 26.09
CA ALA A 958 -49.75 -2.75 24.64
C ALA A 958 -48.59 -1.83 24.21
N LEU A 959 -48.31 -0.78 24.99
CA LEU A 959 -47.16 0.10 24.79
C LEU A 959 -45.82 -0.61 25.05
N ASN A 960 -45.79 -1.57 25.98
CA ASN A 960 -44.61 -2.41 26.23
C ASN A 960 -44.30 -3.31 25.03
N ILE A 961 -45.31 -3.85 24.34
CA ILE A 961 -45.13 -4.62 23.10
C ILE A 961 -44.53 -3.72 22.00
N GLU A 962 -44.99 -2.46 21.88
CA GLU A 962 -44.41 -1.49 20.94
C GLU A 962 -42.96 -1.09 21.31
N LEU A 963 -42.66 -1.02 22.61
CA LEU A 963 -41.30 -0.80 23.12
C LEU A 963 -40.39 -1.98 22.82
N GLU A 964 -40.86 -3.23 22.94
CA GLU A 964 -40.09 -4.43 22.59
C GLU A 964 -39.71 -4.45 21.10
N ASP A 965 -40.61 -4.05 20.19
CA ASP A 965 -40.30 -3.90 18.76
C ASP A 965 -39.25 -2.79 18.51
N ARG A 966 -39.32 -1.69 19.26
CA ARG A 966 -38.35 -0.59 19.15
C ARG A 966 -36.99 -0.97 19.76
N VAL A 967 -36.97 -1.79 20.80
CA VAL A 967 -35.76 -2.39 21.38
C VAL A 967 -35.13 -3.35 20.39
N LYS A 968 -35.91 -4.17 19.68
CA LYS A 968 -35.41 -5.07 18.63
C LYS A 968 -34.66 -4.29 17.54
N ALA A 969 -35.25 -3.21 17.03
CA ALA A 969 -34.60 -2.34 16.04
C ALA A 969 -33.32 -1.66 16.57
N ARG A 970 -33.29 -1.26 17.84
CA ARG A 970 -32.09 -0.67 18.49
C ARG A 970 -30.99 -1.71 18.73
N THR A 971 -31.37 -2.97 18.92
CA THR A 971 -30.44 -4.08 19.13
C THR A 971 -29.68 -4.41 17.84
N GLU A 972 -30.34 -4.32 16.69
CA GLU A 972 -29.70 -4.45 15.36
C GLU A 972 -28.71 -3.31 15.07
N GLU A 973 -29.03 -2.07 15.46
CA GLU A 973 -28.12 -0.90 15.34
C GLU A 973 -26.88 -1.03 16.24
N LEU A 974 -27.06 -1.56 17.46
CA LEU A 974 -25.97 -1.84 18.40
C LEU A 974 -25.07 -2.99 17.94
N GLN A 975 -25.61 -3.99 17.23
CA GLN A 975 -24.85 -5.10 16.67
C GLN A 975 -23.81 -4.59 15.65
N LEU A 976 -24.24 -3.71 14.73
CA LEU A 976 -23.38 -3.07 13.73
C LEU A 976 -22.26 -2.23 14.36
N THR A 977 -22.59 -1.44 15.39
CA THR A 977 -21.60 -0.60 16.08
C THR A 977 -20.59 -1.44 16.88
N ARG A 978 -21.02 -2.60 17.38
CA ARG A 978 -20.18 -3.56 18.11
C ARG A 978 -19.18 -4.24 17.17
N ASP A 979 -19.60 -4.61 15.97
CA ASP A 979 -18.70 -5.20 14.97
C ASP A 979 -17.59 -4.22 14.56
N GLU A 980 -17.92 -2.92 14.41
CA GLU A 980 -16.93 -1.87 14.14
C GLU A 980 -15.92 -1.67 15.29
N LEU A 981 -16.35 -1.82 16.54
CA LEU A 981 -15.47 -1.71 17.70
C LEU A 981 -14.53 -2.92 17.80
N ILE A 982 -15.03 -4.12 17.49
CA ILE A 982 -14.23 -5.35 17.41
C ILE A 982 -13.11 -5.18 16.37
N ASP A 983 -13.41 -4.61 15.20
CA ASP A 983 -12.41 -4.40 14.15
C ASP A 983 -11.35 -3.33 14.50
N LYS A 984 -11.75 -2.24 15.19
CA LYS A 984 -10.79 -1.26 15.71
C LYS A 984 -9.87 -1.85 16.79
N GLU A 985 -10.36 -2.78 17.60
CA GLU A 985 -9.56 -3.45 18.63
C GLU A 985 -8.63 -4.54 18.06
N LYS A 986 -9.05 -5.26 17.00
CA LYS A 986 -8.17 -6.17 16.21
C LYS A 986 -6.92 -5.42 15.73
N MET A 987 -7.08 -4.19 15.24
CA MET A 987 -5.96 -3.37 14.77
C MET A 987 -5.04 -2.89 15.91
N ALA A 988 -5.61 -2.56 17.08
CA ALA A 988 -4.83 -2.12 18.23
C ALA A 988 -4.03 -3.25 18.91
N THR A 989 -4.63 -4.44 19.00
CA THR A 989 -3.97 -5.65 19.54
C THR A 989 -2.86 -6.13 18.62
N LEU A 990 -3.08 -6.13 17.31
CA LEU A 990 -2.04 -6.42 16.31
C LEU A 990 -0.84 -5.48 16.47
N GLY A 991 -1.09 -4.17 16.65
CA GLY A 991 -0.03 -3.16 16.81
C GLY A 991 0.87 -3.37 18.04
N GLY A 992 0.31 -3.71 19.20
CA GLY A 992 1.10 -3.99 20.42
C GLY A 992 1.90 -5.29 20.32
N LEU A 993 1.37 -6.30 19.63
CA LEU A 993 1.97 -7.61 19.46
C LEU A 993 3.13 -7.59 18.45
N VAL A 994 2.98 -6.84 17.35
CA VAL A 994 4.04 -6.61 16.36
C VAL A 994 5.27 -5.94 16.98
N ALA A 995 5.07 -4.94 17.83
CA ALA A 995 6.19 -4.25 18.51
C ALA A 995 6.97 -5.18 19.47
N SER A 996 6.25 -6.03 20.22
CA SER A 996 6.85 -7.00 21.14
C SER A 996 7.59 -8.13 20.41
N ILE A 997 7.00 -8.66 19.34
CA ILE A 997 7.60 -9.71 18.52
C ILE A 997 8.84 -9.21 17.81
N THR A 998 8.82 -7.97 17.33
CA THR A 998 10.01 -7.35 16.73
C THR A 998 11.17 -7.35 17.74
N HIS A 999 10.91 -7.03 19.00
CA HIS A 999 11.94 -7.07 20.06
C HIS A 999 12.45 -8.50 20.35
N GLU A 1000 11.57 -9.50 20.37
CA GLU A 1000 11.92 -10.90 20.67
C GLU A 1000 12.52 -11.66 19.47
N ILE A 1001 12.30 -11.20 18.24
CA ILE A 1001 13.00 -11.63 17.03
C ILE A 1001 14.40 -10.99 16.99
N ASN A 1002 14.48 -9.70 17.32
CA ASN A 1002 15.74 -8.97 17.31
C ASN A 1002 16.74 -9.46 18.37
N THR A 1003 16.27 -10.06 19.46
CA THR A 1003 17.14 -10.57 20.53
C THR A 1003 18.02 -11.76 20.08
N PRO A 1004 17.48 -12.90 19.59
CA PRO A 1004 18.29 -14.00 19.06
C PRO A 1004 19.07 -13.60 17.80
N ILE A 1005 18.52 -12.72 16.95
CA ILE A 1005 19.26 -12.19 15.79
C ILE A 1005 20.45 -11.34 16.25
N GLY A 1006 20.25 -10.43 17.20
CA GLY A 1006 21.31 -9.60 17.76
C GLY A 1006 22.41 -10.42 18.44
N ILE A 1007 22.04 -11.46 19.19
CA ILE A 1007 23.01 -12.41 19.78
C ILE A 1007 23.79 -13.15 18.67
N SER A 1008 23.13 -13.51 17.57
CA SER A 1008 23.79 -14.14 16.42
C SER A 1008 24.76 -13.17 15.74
N VAL A 1009 24.38 -11.91 15.58
CA VAL A 1009 25.25 -10.85 15.03
C VAL A 1009 26.46 -10.64 15.93
N THR A 1010 26.29 -10.53 17.25
CA THR A 1010 27.41 -10.40 18.19
C THR A 1010 28.35 -11.60 18.16
N ALA A 1011 27.81 -12.82 18.08
CA ALA A 1011 28.62 -14.03 17.98
C ALA A 1011 29.39 -14.10 16.65
N ILE A 1012 28.80 -13.63 15.54
CA ILE A 1012 29.47 -13.52 14.24
C ILE A 1012 30.56 -12.45 14.26
N SER A 1013 30.31 -11.29 14.89
CA SER A 1013 31.34 -10.26 15.07
C SER A 1013 32.52 -10.77 15.89
N HIS A 1014 32.26 -11.46 17.01
CA HIS A 1014 33.32 -12.06 17.83
C HIS A 1014 34.09 -13.15 17.08
N LEU A 1015 33.40 -13.94 16.27
CA LEU A 1015 34.02 -14.95 15.42
C LEU A 1015 34.94 -14.30 14.37
N ALA A 1016 34.53 -13.20 13.76
CA ALA A 1016 35.35 -12.44 12.83
C ALA A 1016 36.62 -11.88 13.50
N ASP A 1017 36.48 -11.30 14.70
CA ASP A 1017 37.63 -10.79 15.46
C ASP A 1017 38.61 -11.92 15.85
N SER A 1018 38.09 -13.08 16.28
CA SER A 1018 38.90 -14.25 16.63
C SER A 1018 39.61 -14.85 15.41
N VAL A 1019 38.97 -14.87 14.24
CA VAL A 1019 39.60 -15.26 12.96
C VAL A 1019 40.75 -14.32 12.62
N ASP A 1020 40.57 -13.00 12.77
CA ASP A 1020 41.62 -12.01 12.47
C ASP A 1020 42.79 -12.07 13.47
N GLU A 1021 42.52 -12.35 14.75
CA GLU A 1021 43.58 -12.56 15.73
C GLU A 1021 44.36 -13.85 15.46
N PHE A 1022 43.65 -14.95 15.16
CA PHE A 1022 44.29 -16.22 14.83
C PHE A 1022 45.15 -16.12 13.58
N ASN A 1023 44.63 -15.52 12.50
CA ASN A 1023 45.37 -15.32 11.25
C ASN A 1023 46.64 -14.49 11.47
N ARG A 1024 46.57 -13.41 12.27
CA ARG A 1024 47.76 -12.62 12.63
C ARG A 1024 48.83 -13.44 13.37
N LYS A 1025 48.43 -14.25 14.35
CA LYS A 1025 49.39 -15.12 15.07
C LYS A 1025 49.95 -16.20 14.15
N TYR A 1026 49.13 -16.73 13.24
CA TYR A 1026 49.54 -17.75 12.28
C TYR A 1026 50.57 -17.21 11.30
N ASP A 1027 50.32 -16.04 10.74
CA ASP A 1027 51.22 -15.34 9.82
C ASP A 1027 52.53 -14.91 10.48
N ALA A 1028 52.48 -14.59 11.78
CA ALA A 1028 53.68 -14.32 12.60
C ALA A 1028 54.48 -15.59 12.94
N GLY A 1029 53.95 -16.79 12.66
CA GLY A 1029 54.57 -18.07 13.04
C GLY A 1029 54.53 -18.36 14.54
N GLU A 1030 53.63 -17.71 15.29
CA GLU A 1030 53.55 -17.74 16.75
C GLU A 1030 52.41 -18.62 17.29
N VAL A 1031 51.66 -19.32 16.42
CA VAL A 1031 50.54 -20.18 16.84
C VAL A 1031 51.05 -21.46 17.49
N SER A 1032 50.74 -21.63 18.77
CA SER A 1032 50.93 -22.89 19.47
C SER A 1032 49.78 -23.88 19.21
N HIS A 1033 49.96 -25.14 19.58
CA HIS A 1033 48.89 -26.14 19.51
C HIS A 1033 47.70 -25.78 20.41
N GLU A 1034 47.96 -25.14 21.56
CA GLU A 1034 46.92 -24.67 22.48
C GLU A 1034 46.12 -23.50 21.88
N ASP A 1035 46.78 -22.56 21.18
CA ASP A 1035 46.09 -21.45 20.51
C ASP A 1035 45.19 -21.93 19.37
N PHE A 1036 45.65 -22.91 18.59
CA PHE A 1036 44.83 -23.51 17.53
C PHE A 1036 43.63 -24.26 18.07
N GLN A 1037 43.80 -24.97 19.19
CA GLN A 1037 42.70 -25.69 19.83
C GLN A 1037 41.68 -24.72 20.45
N ALA A 1038 42.14 -23.66 21.11
CA ALA A 1038 41.27 -22.61 21.63
C ALA A 1038 40.47 -21.92 20.52
N TYR A 1039 41.10 -21.61 19.39
CA TYR A 1039 40.43 -21.05 18.21
C TYR A 1039 39.36 -22.00 17.65
N GLN A 1040 39.66 -23.31 17.52
CA GLN A 1040 38.67 -24.28 17.06
C GLN A 1040 37.47 -24.40 18.00
N ASP A 1041 37.71 -24.41 19.31
CA ASP A 1041 36.65 -24.48 20.32
C ASP A 1041 35.77 -23.22 20.25
N GLU A 1042 36.39 -22.05 20.10
CA GLU A 1042 35.69 -20.76 19.98
C GLU A 1042 34.85 -20.66 18.70
N VAL A 1043 35.38 -21.13 17.56
CA VAL A 1043 34.64 -21.22 16.30
C VAL A 1043 33.45 -22.17 16.43
N ALA A 1044 33.66 -23.35 17.03
CA ALA A 1044 32.61 -24.34 17.22
C ALA A 1044 31.49 -23.81 18.12
N ASP A 1045 31.84 -23.10 19.20
CA ASP A 1045 30.87 -22.56 20.14
C ASP A 1045 30.10 -21.37 19.56
N CYS A 1046 30.78 -20.44 18.87
CA CYS A 1046 30.10 -19.35 18.16
C CYS A 1046 29.14 -19.88 17.09
N THR A 1047 29.56 -20.89 16.32
CA THR A 1047 28.70 -21.50 15.28
C THR A 1047 27.47 -22.18 15.87
N LYS A 1048 27.60 -22.92 16.98
CA LYS A 1048 26.45 -23.50 17.70
C LYS A 1048 25.51 -22.43 18.23
N LEU A 1049 26.07 -21.34 18.76
CA LEU A 1049 25.32 -20.23 19.34
C LEU A 1049 24.50 -19.50 18.27
N VAL A 1050 25.09 -19.24 17.10
CA VAL A 1050 24.40 -18.67 15.93
C VAL A 1050 23.29 -19.60 15.46
N LEU A 1051 23.59 -20.89 15.22
CA LEU A 1051 22.62 -21.84 14.68
C LEU A 1051 21.42 -22.03 15.63
N SER A 1052 21.68 -22.13 16.94
CA SER A 1052 20.61 -22.27 17.94
C SER A 1052 19.71 -21.03 18.01
N ASN A 1053 20.28 -19.82 17.89
CA ASN A 1053 19.50 -18.59 17.95
C ASN A 1053 18.74 -18.31 16.66
N LEU A 1054 19.31 -18.61 15.49
CA LEU A 1054 18.60 -18.53 14.21
C LEU A 1054 17.45 -19.55 14.12
N ASN A 1055 17.65 -20.79 14.59
CA ASN A 1055 16.55 -21.76 14.67
C ASN A 1055 15.44 -21.30 15.62
N ARG A 1056 15.80 -20.66 16.74
CA ARG A 1056 14.84 -20.07 17.68
C ARG A 1056 14.05 -18.94 17.04
N ALA A 1057 14.71 -18.05 16.30
CA ALA A 1057 14.07 -16.97 15.55
C ALA A 1057 13.12 -17.52 14.46
N SER A 1058 13.57 -18.52 13.69
CA SER A 1058 12.75 -19.19 12.67
C SER A 1058 11.50 -19.84 13.26
N THR A 1059 11.64 -20.57 14.37
CA THR A 1059 10.51 -21.22 15.05
C THR A 1059 9.49 -20.20 15.55
N LEU A 1060 9.96 -19.06 16.09
CA LEU A 1060 9.12 -17.94 16.50
C LEU A 1060 8.35 -17.33 15.33
N ILE A 1061 9.03 -17.10 14.19
CA ILE A 1061 8.43 -16.54 12.98
C ILE A 1061 7.37 -17.49 12.40
N GLN A 1062 7.65 -18.78 12.32
CA GLN A 1062 6.72 -19.79 11.82
C GLN A 1062 5.48 -19.93 12.71
N SER A 1063 5.67 -19.99 14.04
CA SER A 1063 4.58 -20.06 15.01
C SER A 1063 3.72 -18.79 14.97
N PHE A 1064 4.34 -17.61 14.87
CA PHE A 1064 3.63 -16.35 14.73
C PHE A 1064 2.84 -16.28 13.43
N LYS A 1065 3.46 -16.64 12.29
CA LYS A 1065 2.78 -16.67 10.98
C LYS A 1065 1.53 -17.54 11.03
N LYS A 1066 1.61 -18.72 11.63
CA LYS A 1066 0.48 -19.66 11.75
C LYS A 1066 -0.66 -19.07 12.59
N VAL A 1067 -0.34 -18.53 13.76
CA VAL A 1067 -1.34 -17.92 14.67
C VAL A 1067 -1.94 -16.61 14.09
N SER A 1068 -1.15 -15.79 13.39
CA SER A 1068 -1.63 -14.57 12.72
C SER A 1068 -2.54 -14.87 11.52
N VAL A 1069 -2.23 -15.90 10.74
CA VAL A 1069 -3.10 -16.37 9.65
C VAL A 1069 -4.44 -16.85 10.22
N ASP A 1070 -4.43 -17.62 11.31
CA ASP A 1070 -5.65 -18.15 11.96
C ASP A 1070 -6.49 -17.07 12.68
N GLN A 1071 -5.94 -15.89 12.98
CA GLN A 1071 -6.71 -14.73 13.46
C GLN A 1071 -7.35 -13.92 12.34
N SER A 1072 -6.85 -14.04 11.11
CA SER A 1072 -7.29 -13.27 9.95
C SER A 1072 -8.39 -13.97 9.12
N HIS A 1073 -8.57 -15.28 9.30
CA HIS A 1073 -9.54 -16.11 8.57
C HIS A 1073 -10.49 -16.82 9.54
N GLU A 1074 -11.80 -16.75 9.29
CA GLU A 1074 -12.87 -17.37 10.11
C GLU A 1074 -13.19 -18.82 9.69
N ASP A 1075 -12.22 -19.57 9.17
CA ASP A 1075 -12.50 -20.91 8.64
C ASP A 1075 -12.67 -21.95 9.75
N LEU A 1076 -13.75 -22.74 9.67
CA LEU A 1076 -13.98 -23.94 10.47
C LEU A 1076 -13.03 -25.04 9.98
N ARG A 1077 -12.26 -25.65 10.89
CA ARG A 1077 -11.39 -26.78 10.53
C ARG A 1077 -11.19 -27.75 11.68
N ASP A 1078 -10.77 -28.96 11.32
CA ASP A 1078 -10.30 -29.96 12.28
C ASP A 1078 -8.87 -29.63 12.74
N PHE A 1079 -8.65 -29.60 14.05
CA PHE A 1079 -7.30 -29.45 14.62
C PHE A 1079 -7.16 -30.20 15.94
N ASN A 1080 -5.94 -30.65 16.24
CA ASN A 1080 -5.60 -31.22 17.55
C ASN A 1080 -5.42 -30.10 18.58
N LEU A 1081 -6.21 -30.13 19.65
CA LEU A 1081 -6.25 -29.07 20.65
C LEU A 1081 -4.92 -28.95 21.42
N LYS A 1082 -4.32 -30.09 21.80
CA LYS A 1082 -3.06 -30.10 22.55
C LYS A 1082 -1.92 -29.46 21.76
N HIS A 1083 -1.74 -29.87 20.49
CA HIS A 1083 -0.72 -29.29 19.62
C HIS A 1083 -0.91 -27.79 19.42
N TYR A 1084 -2.17 -27.36 19.25
CA TYR A 1084 -2.47 -25.94 19.09
C TYR A 1084 -2.24 -25.14 20.38
N LEU A 1085 -2.58 -25.68 21.56
CA LEU A 1085 -2.29 -25.04 22.85
C LEU A 1085 -0.78 -24.83 23.04
N ASP A 1086 0.04 -25.81 22.64
CA ASP A 1086 1.49 -25.69 22.71
C ASP A 1086 1.98 -24.48 21.89
N GLU A 1087 1.42 -24.26 20.68
CA GLU A 1087 1.71 -23.09 19.84
C GLU A 1087 1.27 -21.76 20.47
N ILE A 1088 0.07 -21.73 21.08
CA ILE A 1088 -0.44 -20.56 21.81
C ILE A 1088 0.52 -20.16 22.93
N PHE A 1089 0.95 -21.11 23.76
CA PHE A 1089 1.82 -20.84 24.90
C PHE A 1089 3.25 -20.48 24.48
N VAL A 1090 3.75 -21.00 23.35
CA VAL A 1090 5.00 -20.51 22.74
C VAL A 1090 4.89 -19.04 22.36
N SER A 1091 3.76 -18.62 21.78
CA SER A 1091 3.50 -17.21 21.43
C SER A 1091 3.35 -16.29 22.65
N LEU A 1092 2.72 -16.78 23.74
CA LEU A 1092 2.50 -15.99 24.97
C LEU A 1092 3.70 -15.99 25.94
N LYS A 1093 4.69 -16.86 25.72
CA LYS A 1093 5.89 -17.00 26.56
C LYS A 1093 6.63 -15.67 26.82
N PRO A 1094 6.83 -14.76 25.85
CA PRO A 1094 7.51 -13.49 26.11
C PRO A 1094 6.77 -12.61 27.12
N LEU A 1095 5.44 -12.58 27.05
CA LEU A 1095 4.60 -11.81 27.97
C LEU A 1095 4.65 -12.40 29.38
N LEU A 1096 4.55 -13.73 29.49
CA LEU A 1096 4.61 -14.45 30.77
C LEU A 1096 5.99 -14.38 31.43
N SER A 1097 7.08 -14.46 30.65
CA SER A 1097 8.46 -14.46 31.16
C SER A 1097 8.91 -13.14 31.81
N ARG A 1098 8.22 -12.03 31.48
CA ARG A 1098 8.49 -10.69 32.05
C ARG A 1098 7.72 -10.45 33.35
N THR A 1099 6.98 -11.44 33.84
CA THR A 1099 6.18 -11.36 35.05
C THR A 1099 6.60 -12.44 36.05
N PRO A 1100 6.52 -12.19 37.37
CA PRO A 1100 6.91 -13.16 38.39
C PRO A 1100 5.88 -14.30 38.59
N HIS A 1101 4.94 -14.48 37.65
CA HIS A 1101 3.87 -15.47 37.75
C HIS A 1101 4.28 -16.82 37.15
N SER A 1102 3.86 -17.91 37.79
CA SER A 1102 4.00 -19.26 37.26
C SER A 1102 2.72 -19.65 36.50
N TYR A 1103 2.86 -20.48 35.46
CA TYR A 1103 1.72 -20.98 34.71
C TYR A 1103 1.87 -22.49 34.44
N HIS A 1104 0.75 -23.21 34.48
CA HIS A 1104 0.67 -24.64 34.17
C HIS A 1104 -0.60 -24.94 33.38
N TYR A 1105 -0.55 -25.83 32.38
CA TYR A 1105 -1.75 -26.30 31.71
C TYR A 1105 -1.76 -27.81 31.47
N GLU A 1106 -2.95 -28.40 31.56
CA GLU A 1106 -3.17 -29.83 31.33
C GLU A 1106 -4.25 -30.01 30.27
N CYS A 1107 -3.90 -30.74 29.21
CA CYS A 1107 -4.80 -31.08 28.11
C CYS A 1107 -4.48 -32.50 27.60
N PRO A 1108 -5.48 -33.40 27.49
CA PRO A 1108 -5.28 -34.73 26.89
C PRO A 1108 -4.81 -34.67 25.42
N GLU A 1109 -3.94 -35.60 25.00
CA GLU A 1109 -3.32 -35.57 23.66
C GLU A 1109 -4.29 -35.88 22.50
N ASP A 1110 -5.39 -36.58 22.77
CA ASP A 1110 -6.28 -37.13 21.73
C ASP A 1110 -7.49 -36.26 21.36
N ILE A 1111 -7.57 -35.02 21.88
CA ILE A 1111 -8.74 -34.14 21.62
C ILE A 1111 -8.59 -33.47 20.26
N VAL A 1112 -9.43 -33.85 19.30
CA VAL A 1112 -9.57 -33.21 17.98
C VAL A 1112 -10.89 -32.45 17.92
N LEU A 1113 -10.82 -31.17 17.54
CA LEU A 1113 -11.99 -30.28 17.46
C LEU A 1113 -12.20 -29.80 16.03
N HIS A 1114 -13.46 -29.79 15.59
CA HIS A 1114 -13.91 -29.06 14.41
C HIS A 1114 -14.40 -27.67 14.85
N SER A 1115 -13.55 -26.66 14.82
CA SER A 1115 -13.89 -25.34 15.38
C SER A 1115 -13.02 -24.23 14.79
N HIS A 1116 -13.18 -23.01 15.31
CA HIS A 1116 -12.36 -21.85 14.96
C HIS A 1116 -11.14 -21.77 15.89
N PRO A 1117 -9.93 -22.13 15.44
CA PRO A 1117 -8.74 -22.13 16.30
C PRO A 1117 -8.43 -20.73 16.86
N GLY A 1118 -8.64 -19.68 16.05
CA GLY A 1118 -8.39 -18.30 16.46
C GLY A 1118 -9.16 -17.86 17.71
N ALA A 1119 -10.35 -18.41 17.95
CA ALA A 1119 -11.17 -18.09 19.13
C ALA A 1119 -10.51 -18.58 20.44
N PHE A 1120 -9.88 -19.76 20.43
CA PHE A 1120 -9.20 -20.32 21.60
C PHE A 1120 -8.00 -19.48 22.02
N TYR A 1121 -7.19 -19.00 21.06
CA TYR A 1121 -6.07 -18.08 21.35
C TYR A 1121 -6.58 -16.82 22.04
N GLN A 1122 -7.61 -16.17 21.49
CA GLN A 1122 -8.15 -14.92 22.02
C GLN A 1122 -8.74 -15.08 23.42
N ILE A 1123 -9.41 -16.21 23.71
CA ILE A 1123 -9.94 -16.50 25.04
C ILE A 1123 -8.78 -16.64 26.04
N ILE A 1124 -7.78 -17.46 25.73
CA ILE A 1124 -6.64 -17.74 26.61
C ILE A 1124 -5.80 -16.48 26.85
N SER A 1125 -5.48 -15.72 25.80
CA SER A 1125 -4.70 -14.50 25.93
C SER A 1125 -5.41 -13.44 26.77
N ASN A 1126 -6.74 -13.30 26.63
CA ASN A 1126 -7.52 -12.36 27.42
C ASN A 1126 -7.61 -12.75 28.90
N LEU A 1127 -7.76 -14.04 29.21
CA LEU A 1127 -7.74 -14.53 30.59
C LEU A 1127 -6.39 -14.24 31.27
N ILE A 1128 -5.29 -14.61 30.61
CA ILE A 1128 -3.93 -14.42 31.13
C ILE A 1128 -3.60 -12.94 31.33
N ASN A 1129 -3.86 -12.09 30.32
CA ASN A 1129 -3.59 -10.65 30.43
C ASN A 1129 -4.42 -10.00 31.54
N ASN A 1130 -5.68 -10.41 31.72
CA ASN A 1130 -6.51 -9.86 32.78
C ASN A 1130 -6.05 -10.30 34.17
N SER A 1131 -5.63 -11.55 34.36
CA SER A 1131 -5.06 -11.98 35.65
C SER A 1131 -3.77 -11.22 35.97
N ILE A 1132 -2.87 -11.02 35.00
CA ILE A 1132 -1.62 -10.26 35.21
C ILE A 1132 -1.91 -8.79 35.53
N ILE A 1133 -2.81 -8.14 34.79
CA ILE A 1133 -3.07 -6.70 34.95
C ILE A 1133 -3.94 -6.42 36.19
N HIS A 1134 -4.94 -7.26 36.46
CA HIS A 1134 -5.99 -6.99 37.44
C HIS A 1134 -6.00 -7.93 38.65
N GLY A 1135 -5.53 -9.18 38.51
CA GLY A 1135 -5.52 -10.18 39.57
C GLY A 1135 -4.42 -9.98 40.61
N PHE A 1136 -3.26 -9.45 40.20
CA PHE A 1136 -2.09 -9.28 41.06
C PHE A 1136 -1.70 -7.82 41.25
N LYS A 1137 -1.07 -7.52 42.39
CA LYS A 1137 -0.41 -6.21 42.60
C LYS A 1137 0.92 -6.20 41.85
N GLN A 1138 1.38 -5.00 41.50
CA GLN A 1138 2.59 -4.83 40.69
C GLN A 1138 3.81 -5.44 41.40
N GLY A 1139 4.42 -6.47 40.80
CA GLY A 1139 5.61 -7.17 41.32
C GLY A 1139 5.33 -8.41 42.19
N GLU A 1140 4.06 -8.80 42.37
CA GLU A 1140 3.67 -9.97 43.16
C GLU A 1140 3.66 -11.25 42.31
N SER A 1141 4.17 -12.36 42.82
CA SER A 1141 4.13 -13.67 42.16
C SER A 1141 2.77 -14.36 42.38
N GLY A 1142 2.29 -15.09 41.38
CA GLY A 1142 1.04 -15.84 41.46
C GLY A 1142 1.03 -17.03 40.51
N ASN A 1143 0.08 -17.94 40.67
CA ASN A 1143 -0.06 -19.17 39.89
C ASN A 1143 -1.30 -19.12 39.00
N LEU A 1144 -1.08 -19.37 37.71
CA LEU A 1144 -2.12 -19.49 36.69
C LEU A 1144 -2.24 -20.95 36.26
N SER A 1145 -3.44 -21.50 36.25
CA SER A 1145 -3.69 -22.89 35.84
C SER A 1145 -4.78 -22.96 34.78
N LEU A 1146 -4.58 -23.81 33.77
CA LEU A 1146 -5.54 -24.05 32.70
C LEU A 1146 -5.73 -25.57 32.49
N THR A 1147 -6.94 -26.06 32.60
CA THR A 1147 -7.24 -27.50 32.48
C THR A 1147 -8.37 -27.76 31.49
N PHE A 1148 -8.23 -28.82 30.70
CA PHE A 1148 -9.22 -29.26 29.73
C PHE A 1148 -9.71 -30.67 30.08
N VAL A 1149 -11.03 -30.86 30.13
CA VAL A 1149 -11.67 -32.14 30.42
C VAL A 1149 -12.73 -32.43 29.37
N GLU A 1150 -12.58 -33.54 28.63
CA GLU A 1150 -13.61 -34.01 27.70
C GLU A 1150 -14.68 -34.82 28.46
N HIS A 1151 -15.95 -34.58 28.12
CA HIS A 1151 -17.12 -35.30 28.62
C HIS A 1151 -17.93 -35.87 27.45
N GLN A 1152 -18.95 -36.72 27.73
CA GLN A 1152 -19.76 -37.34 26.67
C GLN A 1152 -20.47 -36.33 25.76
N ASP A 1153 -20.86 -35.16 26.30
CA ASP A 1153 -21.66 -34.14 25.62
C ASP A 1153 -20.86 -32.86 25.24
N GLY A 1154 -19.56 -32.78 25.53
CA GLY A 1154 -18.79 -31.56 25.30
C GLY A 1154 -17.37 -31.52 25.88
N LEU A 1155 -16.76 -30.35 25.86
CA LEU A 1155 -15.43 -30.06 26.39
C LEU A 1155 -15.52 -28.94 27.44
N THR A 1156 -14.95 -29.17 28.62
CA THR A 1156 -14.87 -28.16 29.69
C THR A 1156 -13.45 -27.63 29.78
N MET A 1157 -13.30 -26.31 29.65
CA MET A 1157 -12.06 -25.55 29.83
C MET A 1157 -12.15 -24.76 31.15
N THR A 1158 -11.24 -25.03 32.08
CA THR A 1158 -11.19 -24.36 33.38
C THR A 1158 -9.89 -23.58 33.52
N TYR A 1159 -9.99 -22.26 33.62
CA TYR A 1159 -8.88 -21.35 33.92
C TYR A 1159 -8.99 -20.83 35.35
N GLN A 1160 -7.89 -20.81 36.09
CA GLN A 1160 -7.86 -20.33 37.47
C GLN A 1160 -6.58 -19.57 37.79
N ASP A 1161 -6.73 -18.43 38.46
CA ASP A 1161 -5.65 -17.68 39.12
C ASP A 1161 -5.85 -17.65 40.64
N ASP A 1162 -4.76 -17.40 41.38
CA ASP A 1162 -4.71 -17.24 42.83
C ASP A 1162 -4.55 -15.78 43.28
N GLY A 1163 -4.96 -14.82 42.45
CA GLY A 1163 -4.86 -13.39 42.74
C GLY A 1163 -5.81 -12.90 43.83
N HIS A 1164 -6.03 -11.58 43.91
CA HIS A 1164 -6.87 -10.99 44.96
C HIS A 1164 -8.38 -11.19 44.74
N GLY A 1165 -8.79 -11.91 43.70
CA GLY A 1165 -10.19 -12.12 43.36
C GLY A 1165 -10.97 -10.80 43.16
N MET A 1166 -12.29 -10.86 43.26
CA MET A 1166 -13.16 -9.72 42.90
C MET A 1166 -14.30 -9.53 43.90
N THR A 1167 -14.76 -8.28 44.05
CA THR A 1167 -15.97 -7.96 44.82
C THR A 1167 -17.23 -8.27 44.01
N GLU A 1168 -18.37 -8.48 44.67
CA GLU A 1168 -19.63 -8.82 44.00
C GLU A 1168 -20.09 -7.73 43.02
N SER A 1169 -19.76 -6.46 43.28
CA SER A 1169 -20.00 -5.35 42.36
C SER A 1169 -19.18 -5.42 41.07
N VAL A 1170 -17.93 -5.90 41.13
CA VAL A 1170 -17.04 -6.08 39.97
C VAL A 1170 -17.46 -7.31 39.19
N LYS A 1171 -17.78 -8.41 39.88
CA LYS A 1171 -18.27 -9.67 39.28
C LYS A 1171 -19.52 -9.45 38.42
N GLN A 1172 -20.45 -8.58 38.83
CA GLN A 1172 -21.64 -8.26 38.04
C GLN A 1172 -21.37 -7.45 36.77
N GLN A 1173 -20.23 -6.75 36.70
CA GLN A 1173 -19.89 -5.86 35.59
C GLN A 1173 -18.73 -6.37 34.72
N ILE A 1174 -18.07 -7.47 35.09
CA ILE A 1174 -16.84 -7.92 34.42
C ILE A 1174 -17.01 -8.20 32.93
N PHE A 1175 -18.16 -8.74 32.52
CA PHE A 1175 -18.45 -9.00 31.11
C PHE A 1175 -19.09 -7.80 30.38
N THR A 1176 -19.26 -6.66 31.05
CA THR A 1176 -19.81 -5.46 30.41
C THR A 1176 -18.74 -4.75 29.55
N PRO A 1177 -19.09 -4.25 28.36
CA PRO A 1177 -18.15 -3.53 27.50
C PRO A 1177 -17.55 -2.30 28.19
N PHE A 1178 -16.25 -2.06 28.00
CA PHE A 1178 -15.46 -0.93 28.53
C PHE A 1178 -15.32 -0.88 30.07
N PHE A 1179 -15.68 -1.95 30.77
CA PHE A 1179 -15.51 -2.02 32.22
C PHE A 1179 -14.08 -2.42 32.58
N THR A 1180 -13.41 -1.61 33.40
CA THR A 1180 -12.05 -1.90 33.90
C THR A 1180 -11.86 -1.33 35.30
N THR A 1181 -11.15 -2.07 36.15
CA THR A 1181 -10.79 -1.62 37.51
C THR A 1181 -9.55 -0.71 37.53
N LYS A 1182 -8.86 -0.51 36.39
CA LYS A 1182 -7.64 0.33 36.25
C LYS A 1182 -7.75 1.34 35.11
N ARG A 1183 -8.85 2.11 35.08
CA ARG A 1183 -9.13 3.14 34.05
C ARG A 1183 -8.00 4.17 33.97
N GLY A 1184 -7.42 4.36 32.78
CA GLY A 1184 -6.30 5.29 32.54
C GLY A 1184 -4.89 4.71 32.72
N LYS A 1185 -4.74 3.43 33.11
CA LYS A 1185 -3.45 2.70 33.17
C LYS A 1185 -3.35 1.60 32.10
N GLY A 1186 -3.89 1.85 30.90
CA GLY A 1186 -3.74 0.96 29.73
C GLY A 1186 -4.77 -0.18 29.57
N GLY A 1187 -5.74 -0.35 30.48
CA GLY A 1187 -6.81 -1.35 30.31
C GLY A 1187 -7.94 -0.84 29.40
N SER A 1188 -8.23 -1.56 28.30
CA SER A 1188 -9.32 -1.22 27.35
C SER A 1188 -10.72 -1.44 27.94
N GLY A 1189 -10.83 -2.38 28.90
CA GLY A 1189 -12.11 -2.80 29.48
C GLY A 1189 -12.98 -3.65 28.56
N LEU A 1190 -12.44 -4.12 27.43
CA LEU A 1190 -13.17 -4.90 26.42
C LEU A 1190 -12.88 -6.41 26.47
N GLY A 1191 -11.71 -6.82 26.97
CA GLY A 1191 -11.24 -8.21 26.88
C GLY A 1191 -12.16 -9.27 27.49
N MET A 1192 -12.79 -9.00 28.64
CA MET A 1192 -13.73 -9.95 29.27
C MET A 1192 -15.07 -10.02 28.53
N ASN A 1193 -15.55 -8.89 28.01
CA ASN A 1193 -16.72 -8.89 27.12
C ASN A 1193 -16.43 -9.67 25.83
N ILE A 1194 -15.24 -9.53 25.23
CA ILE A 1194 -14.83 -10.32 24.06
C ILE A 1194 -14.84 -11.82 24.38
N LEU A 1195 -14.26 -12.22 25.51
CA LEU A 1195 -14.29 -13.62 25.95
C LEU A 1195 -15.73 -14.14 26.05
N PHE A 1196 -16.61 -13.39 26.70
CA PHE A 1196 -18.02 -13.76 26.83
C PHE A 1196 -18.70 -13.94 25.46
N ASN A 1197 -18.37 -13.09 24.49
CA ASN A 1197 -18.93 -13.14 23.15
C ASN A 1197 -18.37 -14.31 22.32
N LEU A 1198 -17.06 -14.55 22.37
CA LEU A 1198 -16.45 -15.70 21.69
C LEU A 1198 -17.00 -17.02 22.21
N VAL A 1199 -17.13 -17.16 23.53
CA VAL A 1199 -17.70 -18.37 24.14
C VAL A 1199 -19.16 -18.54 23.75
N ASN A 1200 -20.02 -17.54 23.99
CA ASN A 1200 -21.46 -17.71 23.82
C ASN A 1200 -21.93 -17.64 22.35
N GLN A 1201 -21.32 -16.79 21.52
CA GLN A 1201 -21.80 -16.52 20.16
C GLN A 1201 -21.07 -17.34 19.10
N VAL A 1202 -19.74 -17.45 19.21
CA VAL A 1202 -18.90 -18.14 18.21
C VAL A 1202 -18.81 -19.63 18.54
N LEU A 1203 -18.42 -19.98 19.76
CA LEU A 1203 -18.25 -21.37 20.18
C LEU A 1203 -19.53 -22.03 20.73
N LYS A 1204 -20.64 -21.29 20.82
CA LYS A 1204 -21.95 -21.74 21.34
C LYS A 1204 -21.87 -22.42 22.73
N GLY A 1205 -20.90 -22.01 23.54
CA GLY A 1205 -20.67 -22.50 24.90
C GLY A 1205 -21.23 -21.58 25.98
N LYS A 1206 -20.89 -21.87 27.24
CA LYS A 1206 -21.26 -21.09 28.42
C LYS A 1206 -20.02 -20.77 29.25
N VAL A 1207 -19.94 -19.57 29.82
CA VAL A 1207 -18.87 -19.17 30.76
C VAL A 1207 -19.46 -18.83 32.12
N ASP A 1208 -18.92 -19.43 33.18
CA ASP A 1208 -19.24 -19.14 34.57
C ASP A 1208 -17.98 -18.66 35.31
N LEU A 1209 -18.14 -17.66 36.18
CA LEU A 1209 -17.07 -17.08 37.00
C LEU A 1209 -17.32 -17.33 38.49
N ILE A 1210 -16.37 -18.01 39.12
CA ILE A 1210 -16.31 -18.24 40.56
C ILE A 1210 -15.13 -17.43 41.12
N THR A 1211 -15.41 -16.47 41.99
CA THR A 1211 -14.37 -15.63 42.61
C THR A 1211 -14.86 -15.16 43.99
N GLU A 1212 -13.94 -15.06 44.93
CA GLU A 1212 -14.14 -14.44 46.25
C GLU A 1212 -12.97 -13.45 46.49
N PRO A 1213 -13.18 -12.35 47.22
CA PRO A 1213 -12.10 -11.45 47.60
C PRO A 1213 -10.96 -12.22 48.29
N GLU A 1214 -9.73 -11.97 47.86
CA GLU A 1214 -8.47 -12.57 48.32
C GLU A 1214 -8.33 -14.09 48.06
N LYS A 1215 -9.12 -14.67 47.14
CA LYS A 1215 -9.05 -16.10 46.77
C LYS A 1215 -9.01 -16.37 45.26
N GLY A 1216 -8.57 -15.39 44.47
CA GLY A 1216 -8.39 -15.53 43.03
C GLY A 1216 -9.69 -15.62 42.23
N ALA A 1217 -9.55 -15.93 40.94
CA ALA A 1217 -10.65 -16.07 40.01
C ALA A 1217 -10.57 -17.39 39.25
N LYS A 1218 -11.72 -18.08 39.16
CA LYS A 1218 -11.89 -19.33 38.42
C LYS A 1218 -12.97 -19.15 37.36
N PHE A 1219 -12.58 -19.30 36.10
CA PHE A 1219 -13.45 -19.28 34.94
C PHE A 1219 -13.67 -20.71 34.46
N VAL A 1220 -14.93 -21.13 34.40
CA VAL A 1220 -15.36 -22.44 33.88
C VAL A 1220 -16.08 -22.19 32.56
N ILE A 1221 -15.53 -22.71 31.46
CA ILE A 1221 -16.04 -22.55 30.10
C ILE A 1221 -16.48 -23.93 29.60
N GLU A 1222 -17.77 -24.09 29.33
CA GLU A 1222 -18.38 -25.32 28.83
C GLU A 1222 -18.66 -25.18 27.33
N LEU A 1223 -18.14 -26.09 26.50
CA LEU A 1223 -18.28 -26.09 25.05
C LEU A 1223 -19.01 -27.36 24.56
N PRO A 1224 -19.93 -27.27 23.59
CA PRO A 1224 -20.65 -28.44 23.06
C PRO A 1224 -19.80 -29.29 22.10
N LYS A 1225 -20.08 -30.60 22.03
CA LYS A 1225 -19.33 -31.56 21.18
C LYS A 1225 -19.57 -31.44 19.67
N GLN A 1226 -20.71 -30.89 19.25
CA GLN A 1226 -21.03 -30.63 17.83
C GLN A 1226 -21.06 -29.12 17.57
N ILE A 1227 -20.01 -28.59 16.98
CA ILE A 1227 -19.95 -27.19 16.51
C ILE A 1227 -20.27 -27.22 15.00
N TYR A 1228 -21.56 -27.16 14.65
CA TYR A 1228 -22.03 -26.94 13.28
C TYR A 1228 -23.09 -25.85 13.19
N SER A 1229 -23.03 -25.10 12.09
CA SER A 1229 -24.00 -24.09 11.66
C SER A 1229 -25.38 -24.70 11.39
N SER A 1230 -26.42 -24.15 12.00
CA SER A 1230 -27.80 -24.37 11.60
C SER A 1230 -28.24 -23.24 10.66
N GLU A 1231 -28.39 -23.53 9.36
CA GLU A 1231 -29.62 -23.31 8.56
C GLU A 1231 -29.35 -23.44 7.05
N VAL A 1232 -29.63 -24.64 6.54
CA VAL A 1232 -30.05 -24.93 5.16
C VAL A 1232 -31.44 -25.56 5.27
N HIS A 1233 -32.37 -25.11 4.39
CA HIS A 1233 -33.80 -25.46 4.18
C HIS A 1233 -34.78 -24.34 4.59
N LYS A 1234 -35.69 -23.84 3.74
CA LYS A 1234 -36.43 -24.41 2.58
C LYS A 1234 -37.03 -23.29 1.70
N ASP A 1235 -37.21 -23.65 0.42
CA ASP A 1235 -37.94 -23.00 -0.69
C ASP A 1235 -37.32 -21.79 -1.41
#